data_AF-A0A966B2W4-F1
#
_entry.id   AF-A0A966B2W4-F1
#
_cell.length_a   1.000
_cell.length_b   1.000
_cell.length_c   1.000
_cell.angle_alpha   90.00
_cell.angle_beta   90.00
_cell.angle_gamma   90.00
#
_symmetry.space_group_name_H-M   'P 1'
#
loop_
_entity.id
_entity.type
_entity.pdbx_description
1 polymer ?
#
loop_
_entity_poly.entity_id
_entity_poly.type
_entity_poly.pdbx_seq_one_letter_code
_entity_poly.pdbx_strand_id
1 'polypeptide(L)'
;MKSLNVLVLLLIFAPKAFSADTVKPLVIDNGTGHYKDLSYNKINDKKLSWKARTKLFGGETAHYPELSEDQRTGKEAELKELLRRIGVAEMMLTGKKEHNLSDRVESAIRSWLDKQITNIPESYEGSNAGNLRQAAVGFFRAYEILGNKKYLEAGLTCADRILKEQLARGHWAYGSKGNDMMRIQDGFVTRPFWIMLYAHKLSGEKKYFESAKRAADILLSAQSEAGGWPDQWLFPGGSTPSSGVRNGSISFNDGATNASFQIMVMMYHLTKDKKYVSRLGKLGPWLAKANLGEGNVVGWGQQYHGDGRPARARQYEIELPYTRVTAWHVGPLLTWLYLMDGNEAHIKLLKGAYDTLERIRLKDLEPDNMADWAAIHEVWMDAPSYPRLKYRPGLPDAFFPDGSNWGCVQIAYKMIPYWPVTKEQRSKYGQFMHTHRPGVSEMAKMARAYEEPPGRNNVYLYSHTSSKVINAMLGVRRSLLEYKKGGRKAILKYHSHPTKFNPDQYLQARIDAAKRVLDYRRRSLAVNWGDRPFSNGISAWKDFGWVNRKETWYARNGAFRTSGPWSGTVWYQWQLVYDKKLALGKIDADAAARGGRGLANASNHLDSWDVLGAWRMACHEIENYFDVPIEKNRPIE
;
A
#
# COMPACT_ATOMS: atom_id res chain seq x y z
N MET A 1 -19.57 -65.48 -45.41
CA MET A 1 -20.43 -64.27 -45.55
C MET A 1 -21.04 -63.93 -44.20
N LYS A 2 -20.58 -62.81 -43.61
CA LYS A 2 -21.19 -61.96 -42.56
C LYS A 2 -20.03 -61.30 -41.79
N SER A 3 -19.59 -60.16 -42.29
CA SER A 3 -18.69 -59.22 -41.60
C SER A 3 -19.53 -58.31 -40.70
N LEU A 4 -19.16 -58.26 -39.42
CA LEU A 4 -19.81 -57.47 -38.37
C LEU A 4 -19.29 -56.03 -38.44
N ASN A 5 -20.18 -55.06 -38.66
CA ASN A 5 -19.89 -53.63 -38.59
C ASN A 5 -19.72 -53.21 -37.12
N VAL A 6 -18.53 -52.70 -36.76
CA VAL A 6 -18.29 -52.03 -35.48
C VAL A 6 -18.44 -50.53 -35.68
N LEU A 7 -19.46 -49.96 -35.02
CA LEU A 7 -19.76 -48.53 -34.97
C LEU A 7 -18.79 -47.85 -34.00
N VAL A 8 -17.89 -47.01 -34.50
CA VAL A 8 -17.00 -46.18 -33.68
C VAL A 8 -17.75 -44.91 -33.24
N LEU A 9 -18.11 -44.84 -31.96
CA LEU A 9 -18.64 -43.62 -31.33
C LEU A 9 -17.49 -42.61 -31.10
N LEU A 10 -17.43 -41.55 -31.90
CA LEU A 10 -16.62 -40.37 -31.65
C LEU A 10 -17.29 -39.51 -30.57
N LEU A 11 -16.79 -39.60 -29.33
CA LEU A 11 -17.12 -38.70 -28.22
C LEU A 11 -16.40 -37.35 -28.44
N ILE A 12 -17.12 -36.39 -29.01
CA ILE A 12 -16.70 -34.99 -29.06
C ILE A 12 -16.80 -34.41 -27.64
N PHE A 13 -15.66 -34.21 -26.98
CA PHE A 13 -15.58 -33.42 -25.74
C PHE A 13 -15.83 -31.95 -26.07
N ALA A 14 -17.08 -31.51 -25.94
CA ALA A 14 -17.41 -30.09 -25.86
C ALA A 14 -16.84 -29.51 -24.55
N PRO A 15 -16.11 -28.38 -24.58
CA PRO A 15 -15.70 -27.72 -23.35
C PRO A 15 -16.96 -27.27 -22.60
N LYS A 16 -17.09 -27.66 -21.33
CA LYS A 16 -18.15 -27.16 -20.44
C LYS A 16 -18.08 -25.64 -20.44
N ALA A 17 -19.04 -24.99 -21.10
CA ALA A 17 -19.31 -23.58 -20.94
C ALA A 17 -19.57 -23.32 -19.46
N PHE A 18 -18.69 -22.56 -18.81
CA PHE A 18 -18.95 -22.01 -17.49
C PHE A 18 -20.20 -21.13 -17.60
N SER A 19 -21.32 -21.57 -17.02
CA SER A 19 -22.54 -20.76 -16.94
C SER A 19 -22.20 -19.43 -16.25
N ALA A 20 -22.21 -18.37 -17.04
CA ALA A 20 -21.84 -17.04 -16.62
C ALA A 20 -23.00 -16.33 -15.94
N ASP A 21 -23.70 -16.90 -14.93
CA ASP A 21 -24.75 -16.13 -14.23
C ASP A 21 -25.17 -16.50 -12.79
N THR A 22 -24.34 -17.17 -11.99
CA THR A 22 -24.77 -17.58 -10.60
C THR A 22 -24.08 -16.85 -9.44
N VAL A 23 -23.16 -15.91 -9.69
CA VAL A 23 -22.44 -15.21 -8.60
C VAL A 23 -23.31 -14.09 -8.01
N LYS A 24 -23.81 -14.30 -6.79
CA LYS A 24 -24.59 -13.32 -6.02
C LYS A 24 -23.72 -12.10 -5.63
N PRO A 25 -24.28 -10.87 -5.64
CA PRO A 25 -23.58 -9.68 -5.14
C PRO A 25 -23.19 -9.81 -3.67
N LEU A 26 -22.13 -9.11 -3.25
CA LEU A 26 -21.80 -8.99 -1.83
C LEU A 26 -22.91 -8.23 -1.08
N VAL A 27 -23.32 -8.77 0.05
CA VAL A 27 -24.41 -8.22 0.88
C VAL A 27 -23.81 -7.51 2.09
N ILE A 28 -24.21 -6.25 2.29
CA ILE A 28 -23.97 -5.52 3.53
C ILE A 28 -25.10 -5.86 4.49
N ASP A 29 -24.76 -6.18 5.72
CA ASP A 29 -25.72 -6.24 6.82
C ASP A 29 -26.02 -4.82 7.30
N ASN A 30 -27.28 -4.40 7.21
CA ASN A 30 -27.68 -3.04 7.57
C ASN A 30 -27.58 -2.75 9.08
N GLY A 31 -27.64 -3.78 9.93
CA GLY A 31 -27.50 -3.65 11.37
C GLY A 31 -26.05 -3.38 11.77
N THR A 32 -25.10 -4.09 11.15
CA THR A 32 -23.67 -3.90 11.47
C THR A 32 -22.98 -2.85 10.58
N GLY A 33 -23.48 -2.58 9.38
CA GLY A 33 -22.79 -1.78 8.36
C GLY A 33 -21.59 -2.48 7.71
N HIS A 34 -21.43 -3.79 7.95
CA HIS A 34 -20.34 -4.62 7.41
C HIS A 34 -20.84 -5.63 6.38
N TYR A 35 -19.95 -6.11 5.52
CA TYR A 35 -20.25 -7.21 4.61
C TYR A 35 -20.48 -8.52 5.39
N LYS A 36 -21.55 -9.24 5.06
CA LYS A 36 -21.91 -10.50 5.72
C LYS A 36 -20.84 -11.59 5.58
N ASP A 37 -20.25 -11.70 4.39
CA ASP A 37 -19.25 -12.73 4.09
C ASP A 37 -18.28 -12.16 3.05
N LEU A 38 -16.99 -12.14 3.41
CA LEU A 38 -15.88 -11.76 2.56
C LEU A 38 -14.90 -12.92 2.38
N SER A 39 -15.28 -14.18 2.63
CA SER A 39 -14.46 -15.35 2.35
C SER A 39 -14.06 -15.42 0.88
N TYR A 40 -12.93 -16.07 0.58
CA TYR A 40 -12.41 -16.21 -0.79
C TYR A 40 -13.48 -16.74 -1.78
N ASN A 41 -14.31 -17.68 -1.32
CA ASN A 41 -15.37 -18.25 -2.14
C ASN A 41 -16.48 -17.25 -2.48
N LYS A 42 -16.70 -16.21 -1.66
CA LYS A 42 -17.73 -15.19 -1.91
C LYS A 42 -17.22 -13.91 -2.55
N ILE A 43 -15.96 -13.50 -2.34
CA ILE A 43 -15.46 -12.22 -2.89
C ILE A 43 -15.69 -12.14 -4.40
N ASN A 44 -16.21 -11.00 -4.83
CA ASN A 44 -16.44 -10.61 -6.22
C ASN A 44 -16.64 -9.09 -6.29
N ASP A 45 -16.63 -8.53 -7.50
CA ASP A 45 -16.84 -7.11 -7.76
C ASP A 45 -18.18 -6.81 -8.48
N LYS A 46 -19.06 -7.81 -8.61
CA LYS A 46 -20.34 -7.67 -9.30
C LYS A 46 -21.26 -6.69 -8.55
N LYS A 47 -21.86 -5.77 -9.31
CA LYS A 47 -22.82 -4.75 -8.83
C LYS A 47 -22.29 -3.83 -7.71
N LEU A 48 -20.98 -3.80 -7.46
CA LEU A 48 -20.38 -2.85 -6.51
C LEU A 48 -20.22 -1.49 -7.17
N SER A 49 -20.61 -0.43 -6.45
CA SER A 49 -20.26 0.95 -6.84
C SER A 49 -18.75 1.13 -6.89
N TRP A 50 -18.25 2.10 -7.67
CA TRP A 50 -16.81 2.42 -7.71
C TRP A 50 -16.22 2.65 -6.31
N LYS A 51 -16.94 3.38 -5.44
CA LYS A 51 -16.50 3.64 -4.06
C LYS A 51 -16.40 2.36 -3.24
N ALA A 52 -17.36 1.44 -3.39
CA ALA A 52 -17.33 0.15 -2.70
C ALA A 52 -16.18 -0.73 -3.18
N ARG A 53 -15.97 -0.84 -4.50
CA ARG A 53 -14.84 -1.57 -5.08
C ARG A 53 -13.50 -1.03 -4.59
N THR A 54 -13.32 0.29 -4.63
CA THR A 54 -12.07 0.94 -4.21
C THR A 54 -11.79 0.70 -2.72
N LYS A 55 -12.83 0.72 -1.86
CA LYS A 55 -12.68 0.42 -0.42
C LYS A 55 -12.30 -1.04 -0.16
N LEU A 56 -12.87 -1.98 -0.91
CA LEU A 56 -12.66 -3.41 -0.70
C LEU A 56 -11.36 -3.93 -1.33
N PHE A 57 -11.01 -3.45 -2.52
CA PHE A 57 -9.99 -4.03 -3.40
C PHE A 57 -8.94 -3.01 -3.88
N GLY A 58 -8.97 -1.78 -3.38
CA GLY A 58 -8.11 -0.71 -3.89
C GLY A 58 -8.47 -0.26 -5.30
N GLY A 59 -7.63 0.61 -5.87
CA GLY A 59 -7.82 1.21 -7.19
C GLY A 59 -7.63 0.24 -8.35
N GLU A 60 -8.09 0.67 -9.52
CA GLU A 60 -8.18 -0.09 -10.76
C GLU A 60 -7.04 0.24 -11.75
N THR A 61 -6.60 -0.76 -12.50
CA THR A 61 -5.66 -0.58 -13.61
C THR A 61 -6.46 -0.35 -14.88
N ALA A 62 -6.39 0.86 -15.43
CA ALA A 62 -6.96 1.14 -16.73
C ALA A 62 -6.14 0.42 -17.81
N HIS A 63 -6.81 -0.29 -18.71
CA HIS A 63 -6.21 -0.93 -19.88
C HIS A 63 -7.00 -0.47 -21.10
N TYR A 64 -6.29 0.13 -22.05
CA TYR A 64 -6.87 0.69 -23.26
C TYR A 64 -6.57 -0.27 -24.43
N PRO A 65 -7.60 -0.83 -25.09
CA PRO A 65 -7.40 -1.67 -26.27
C PRO A 65 -7.07 -0.81 -27.50
N GLU A 66 -6.57 -1.44 -28.55
CA GLU A 66 -6.55 -0.84 -29.89
C GLU A 66 -7.98 -0.68 -30.42
N LEU A 67 -8.17 0.29 -31.33
CA LEU A 67 -9.48 0.65 -31.85
C LEU A 67 -9.59 0.31 -33.33
N SER A 68 -10.79 -0.12 -33.75
CA SER A 68 -11.14 -0.09 -35.18
C SER A 68 -11.26 1.36 -35.67
N GLU A 69 -11.28 1.56 -36.98
CA GLU A 69 -11.39 2.89 -37.59
C GLU A 69 -12.69 3.63 -37.17
N ASP A 70 -13.83 2.92 -37.17
CA ASP A 70 -15.10 3.47 -36.69
C ASP A 70 -15.05 3.84 -35.19
N GLN A 71 -14.45 2.98 -34.37
CA GLN A 71 -14.27 3.23 -32.94
C GLN A 71 -13.38 4.44 -32.70
N ARG A 72 -12.28 4.56 -33.44
CA ARG A 72 -11.35 5.69 -33.38
C ARG A 72 -12.07 6.99 -33.73
N THR A 73 -12.77 7.03 -34.85
CA THR A 73 -13.56 8.19 -35.29
C THR A 73 -14.58 8.61 -34.23
N GLY A 74 -15.32 7.65 -33.67
CA GLY A 74 -16.26 7.91 -32.58
C GLY A 74 -15.59 8.46 -31.31
N LYS A 75 -14.40 7.95 -30.95
CA LYS A 75 -13.62 8.39 -29.79
C LYS A 75 -13.02 9.78 -29.99
N GLU A 76 -12.57 10.12 -31.20
CA GLU A 76 -12.11 11.47 -31.53
C GLU A 76 -13.24 12.50 -31.42
N ALA A 77 -14.43 12.15 -31.91
CA ALA A 77 -15.63 12.98 -31.74
C ALA A 77 -16.02 13.12 -30.27
N GLU A 78 -15.98 12.02 -29.49
CA GLU A 78 -16.23 12.03 -28.04
C GLU A 78 -15.24 12.98 -27.33
N LEU A 79 -13.94 12.87 -27.63
CA LEU A 79 -12.93 13.74 -27.03
C LEU A 79 -13.16 15.20 -27.40
N LYS A 80 -13.44 15.50 -28.68
CA LYS A 80 -13.73 16.86 -29.14
C LYS A 80 -14.88 17.49 -28.37
N GLU A 81 -15.98 16.75 -28.18
CA GLU A 81 -17.13 17.22 -27.41
C GLU A 81 -16.80 17.40 -25.92
N LEU A 82 -16.06 16.46 -25.31
CA LEU A 82 -15.63 16.60 -23.91
C LEU A 82 -14.73 17.83 -23.71
N LEU A 83 -13.81 18.11 -24.64
CA LEU A 83 -12.96 19.31 -24.60
C LEU A 83 -13.77 20.58 -24.76
N ARG A 84 -14.77 20.61 -25.65
CA ARG A 84 -15.71 21.73 -25.78
C ARG A 84 -16.46 21.97 -24.46
N ARG A 85 -16.97 20.92 -23.82
CA ARG A 85 -17.65 20.99 -22.52
C ARG A 85 -16.74 21.48 -21.41
N ILE A 86 -15.47 21.10 -21.40
CA ILE A 86 -14.47 21.66 -20.47
C ILE A 86 -14.37 23.17 -20.69
N GLY A 87 -14.20 23.62 -21.94
CA GLY A 87 -14.15 25.05 -22.27
C GLY A 87 -15.39 25.83 -21.80
N VAL A 88 -16.59 25.29 -22.01
CA VAL A 88 -17.83 25.89 -21.49
C VAL A 88 -17.80 25.95 -19.96
N ALA A 89 -17.53 24.83 -19.28
CA ALA A 89 -17.49 24.74 -17.83
C ALA A 89 -16.42 25.64 -17.19
N GLU A 90 -15.41 26.07 -17.94
CA GLU A 90 -14.42 27.05 -17.51
C GLU A 90 -14.98 28.48 -17.54
N MET A 91 -15.87 28.81 -18.47
CA MET A 91 -16.42 30.16 -18.63
C MET A 91 -17.68 30.41 -17.80
N MET A 92 -18.42 29.36 -17.39
CA MET A 92 -19.77 29.48 -16.79
C MET A 92 -19.90 30.39 -15.55
N LEU A 93 -18.83 30.62 -14.78
CA LEU A 93 -18.91 31.42 -13.54
C LEU A 93 -18.61 32.91 -13.74
N THR A 94 -17.71 33.26 -14.67
CA THR A 94 -17.15 34.62 -14.73
C THR A 94 -16.93 35.14 -16.14
N GLY A 95 -17.20 34.33 -17.17
CA GLY A 95 -16.88 34.63 -18.57
C GLY A 95 -15.38 34.65 -18.90
N LYS A 96 -14.49 34.58 -17.89
CA LYS A 96 -13.03 34.62 -18.04
C LYS A 96 -12.43 33.26 -17.71
N LYS A 97 -11.55 32.78 -18.59
CA LYS A 97 -10.96 31.44 -18.45
C LYS A 97 -10.05 31.36 -17.23
N GLU A 98 -9.20 32.35 -17.02
CA GLU A 98 -8.26 32.48 -15.89
C GLU A 98 -8.94 32.47 -14.51
N HIS A 99 -10.23 32.81 -14.44
CA HIS A 99 -11.02 32.83 -13.22
C HIS A 99 -11.72 31.48 -12.94
N ASN A 100 -11.57 30.49 -13.83
CA ASN A 100 -12.13 29.16 -13.64
C ASN A 100 -11.45 28.40 -12.49
N LEU A 101 -12.10 27.34 -12.02
CA LEU A 101 -11.58 26.52 -10.92
C LEU A 101 -10.18 25.95 -11.20
N SER A 102 -9.96 25.35 -12.37
CA SER A 102 -8.70 24.69 -12.70
C SER A 102 -7.50 25.63 -12.80
N ASP A 103 -7.66 26.82 -13.37
CA ASP A 103 -6.60 27.81 -13.54
C ASP A 103 -6.30 28.51 -12.21
N ARG A 104 -7.32 28.76 -11.38
CA ARG A 104 -7.14 29.19 -9.99
C ARG A 104 -6.42 28.16 -9.14
N VAL A 105 -6.76 26.87 -9.30
CA VAL A 105 -6.09 25.77 -8.60
C VAL A 105 -4.64 25.63 -9.07
N GLU A 106 -4.37 25.66 -10.38
CA GLU A 106 -3.00 25.61 -10.91
C GLU A 106 -2.18 26.81 -10.40
N SER A 107 -2.76 28.02 -10.39
CA SER A 107 -2.12 29.22 -9.87
C SER A 107 -1.83 29.13 -8.37
N ALA A 108 -2.74 28.56 -7.58
CA ALA A 108 -2.52 28.32 -6.15
C ALA A 108 -1.41 27.28 -5.91
N ILE A 109 -1.37 26.20 -6.70
CA ILE A 109 -0.28 25.21 -6.63
C ILE A 109 1.06 25.87 -6.97
N ARG A 110 1.14 26.64 -8.07
CA ARG A 110 2.37 27.33 -8.48
C ARG A 110 2.85 28.32 -7.43
N SER A 111 1.96 29.17 -6.93
CA SER A 111 2.27 30.16 -5.89
C SER A 111 2.76 29.49 -4.61
N TRP A 112 2.17 28.35 -4.25
CA TRP A 112 2.63 27.58 -3.10
C TRP A 112 3.99 26.94 -3.34
N LEU A 113 4.22 26.30 -4.51
CA LEU A 113 5.50 25.69 -4.87
C LEU A 113 6.63 26.71 -4.87
N ASP A 114 6.39 27.91 -5.39
CA ASP A 114 7.38 28.99 -5.45
C ASP A 114 7.85 29.41 -4.06
N LYS A 115 6.92 29.46 -3.09
CA LYS A 115 7.26 29.67 -1.67
C LYS A 115 8.02 28.49 -1.07
N GLN A 116 7.79 27.26 -1.53
CA GLN A 116 8.51 26.10 -1.01
C GLN A 116 9.97 26.05 -1.49
N ILE A 117 10.29 26.63 -2.65
CA ILE A 117 11.67 26.68 -3.18
C ILE A 117 12.59 27.42 -2.19
N THR A 118 12.11 28.48 -1.56
CA THR A 118 12.88 29.25 -0.57
C THR A 118 12.94 28.58 0.80
N ASN A 119 12.17 27.51 1.03
CA ASN A 119 12.03 26.80 2.31
C ASN A 119 12.63 25.39 2.28
N ILE A 120 13.46 25.07 1.28
CA ILE A 120 14.12 23.76 1.22
C ILE A 120 15.10 23.65 2.40
N PRO A 121 15.01 22.62 3.26
CA PRO A 121 15.90 22.47 4.41
C PRO A 121 17.37 22.31 4.02
N GLU A 122 18.29 22.96 4.72
CA GLU A 122 19.72 23.03 4.34
C GLU A 122 20.49 21.71 4.48
N SER A 123 20.11 20.84 5.41
CA SER A 123 20.79 19.57 5.70
C SER A 123 19.83 18.38 5.81
N TYR A 124 20.35 17.18 5.52
CA TYR A 124 19.62 15.92 5.62
C TYR A 124 19.77 15.27 7.01
N GLU A 125 19.20 15.90 8.02
CA GLU A 125 19.32 15.45 9.43
C GLU A 125 17.99 15.58 10.19
N GLY A 126 17.84 14.85 11.30
CA GLY A 126 16.71 14.98 12.22
C GLY A 126 15.33 14.99 11.53
N SER A 127 14.49 15.97 11.86
CA SER A 127 13.19 16.18 11.23
C SER A 127 13.29 16.66 9.78
N ASN A 128 14.37 17.36 9.42
CA ASN A 128 14.61 17.88 8.06
C ASN A 128 14.78 16.74 7.04
N ALA A 129 15.35 15.61 7.44
CA ALA A 129 15.47 14.44 6.56
C ALA A 129 14.11 13.97 6.00
N GLY A 130 13.05 14.03 6.81
CA GLY A 130 11.69 13.72 6.37
C GLY A 130 11.14 14.75 5.38
N ASN A 131 11.39 16.04 5.65
CA ASN A 131 10.91 17.15 4.84
C ASN A 131 11.60 17.19 3.48
N LEU A 132 12.93 17.02 3.43
CA LEU A 132 13.71 16.94 2.20
C LEU A 132 13.25 15.79 1.29
N ARG A 133 13.01 14.60 1.87
CA ARG A 133 12.49 13.45 1.11
C ARG A 133 11.17 13.78 0.41
N GLN A 134 10.27 14.45 1.12
CA GLN A 134 8.94 14.78 0.61
C GLN A 134 9.01 15.92 -0.42
N ALA A 135 9.85 16.92 -0.16
CA ALA A 135 10.08 18.04 -1.08
C ALA A 135 10.68 17.57 -2.41
N ALA A 136 11.68 16.69 -2.40
CA ALA A 136 12.28 16.13 -3.62
C ALA A 136 11.21 15.51 -4.54
N VAL A 137 10.42 14.57 -3.99
CA VAL A 137 9.34 13.90 -4.74
C VAL A 137 8.28 14.89 -5.21
N GLY A 138 7.89 15.83 -4.35
CA GLY A 138 6.89 16.84 -4.67
C GLY A 138 7.31 17.77 -5.80
N PHE A 139 8.56 18.24 -5.80
CA PHE A 139 9.12 19.07 -6.86
C PHE A 139 9.33 18.32 -8.17
N PHE A 140 9.79 17.06 -8.13
CA PHE A 140 9.87 16.23 -9.34
C PHE A 140 8.49 15.99 -9.96
N ARG A 141 7.46 15.71 -9.15
CA ARG A 141 6.08 15.64 -9.66
C ARG A 141 5.58 16.98 -10.18
N ALA A 142 5.95 18.10 -9.55
CA ALA A 142 5.62 19.42 -10.05
C ALA A 142 6.23 19.67 -11.44
N TYR A 143 7.49 19.28 -11.65
CA TYR A 143 8.16 19.40 -12.94
C TYR A 143 7.46 18.57 -14.02
N GLU A 144 7.21 17.28 -13.78
CA GLU A 144 6.54 16.40 -14.76
C GLU A 144 5.13 16.88 -15.14
N ILE A 145 4.44 17.61 -14.25
CA ILE A 145 3.05 18.07 -14.49
C ILE A 145 3.01 19.49 -15.06
N LEU A 146 3.87 20.39 -14.56
CA LEU A 146 3.81 21.83 -14.86
C LEU A 146 4.85 22.28 -15.89
N GLY A 147 5.83 21.42 -16.21
CA GLY A 147 6.87 21.63 -17.24
C GLY A 147 7.88 22.74 -16.94
N ASN A 148 7.90 23.29 -15.72
CA ASN A 148 8.79 24.41 -15.39
C ASN A 148 10.09 23.92 -14.75
N LYS A 149 11.24 24.26 -15.38
CA LYS A 149 12.59 23.85 -14.97
C LYS A 149 12.96 24.24 -13.54
N LYS A 150 12.44 25.35 -13.00
CA LYS A 150 12.71 25.75 -11.62
C LYS A 150 12.30 24.71 -10.58
N TYR A 151 11.26 23.92 -10.88
CA TYR A 151 10.84 22.81 -10.01
C TYR A 151 11.76 21.60 -10.15
N LEU A 152 12.32 21.35 -11.34
CA LEU A 152 13.36 20.34 -11.49
C LEU A 152 14.58 20.72 -10.66
N GLU A 153 15.07 21.95 -10.79
CA GLU A 153 16.22 22.49 -10.04
C GLU A 153 16.00 22.42 -8.52
N ALA A 154 14.80 22.76 -8.04
CA ALA A 154 14.43 22.63 -6.63
C ALA A 154 14.44 21.16 -6.16
N GLY A 155 13.94 20.24 -6.98
CA GLY A 155 14.00 18.80 -6.69
C GLY A 155 15.44 18.27 -6.66
N LEU A 156 16.29 18.70 -7.60
CA LEU A 156 17.71 18.36 -7.65
C LEU A 156 18.47 18.95 -6.46
N THR A 157 18.15 20.16 -6.03
CA THR A 157 18.69 20.75 -4.79
C THR A 157 18.39 19.88 -3.58
N CYS A 158 17.16 19.36 -3.46
CA CYS A 158 16.82 18.40 -2.41
C CYS A 158 17.65 17.12 -2.54
N ALA A 159 17.78 16.58 -3.75
CA ALA A 159 18.51 15.34 -4.02
C ALA A 159 20.02 15.48 -3.72
N ASP A 160 20.64 16.60 -4.10
CA ASP A 160 22.04 16.89 -3.82
C ASP A 160 22.31 17.00 -2.31
N ARG A 161 21.40 17.63 -1.55
CA ARG A 161 21.50 17.68 -0.08
C ARG A 161 21.36 16.30 0.56
N ILE A 162 20.50 15.44 0.03
CA ILE A 162 20.40 14.04 0.47
C ILE A 162 21.68 13.27 0.09
N LEU A 163 22.18 13.44 -1.13
CA LEU A 163 23.36 12.77 -1.65
C LEU A 163 24.62 13.12 -0.85
N LYS A 164 24.79 14.40 -0.49
CA LYS A 164 25.91 14.89 0.30
C LYS A 164 26.06 14.15 1.63
N GLU A 165 24.94 13.77 2.26
CA GLU A 165 24.92 13.05 3.54
C GLU A 165 24.96 11.52 3.38
N GLN A 166 25.13 10.99 2.16
CA GLN A 166 25.34 9.55 1.97
C GLN A 166 26.73 9.18 2.48
N LEU A 167 26.78 8.23 3.41
CA LEU A 167 28.03 7.73 3.98
C LEU A 167 28.79 6.89 2.96
N ALA A 168 30.11 6.74 3.16
CA ALA A 168 30.99 5.99 2.25
C ALA A 168 30.51 4.54 2.00
N ARG A 169 29.84 3.92 2.97
CA ARG A 169 29.26 2.58 2.84
C ARG A 169 28.02 2.52 1.94
N GLY A 170 27.40 3.65 1.61
CA GLY A 170 26.22 3.73 0.74
C GLY A 170 24.88 3.93 1.47
N HIS A 171 24.86 3.95 2.81
CA HIS A 171 23.66 4.24 3.60
C HIS A 171 23.67 5.67 4.16
N TRP A 172 22.59 6.05 4.85
CA TRP A 172 22.45 7.34 5.53
C TRP A 172 22.37 7.15 7.03
N ALA A 173 22.88 8.13 7.79
CA ALA A 173 22.94 8.06 9.24
C ALA A 173 21.54 8.01 9.88
N TYR A 174 21.41 7.23 10.95
CA TYR A 174 20.25 7.25 11.84
C TYR A 174 20.64 7.87 13.18
N GLY A 175 20.20 9.11 13.41
CA GLY A 175 20.67 9.90 14.55
C GLY A 175 22.20 10.00 14.54
N SER A 176 22.83 9.82 15.69
CA SER A 176 24.29 9.87 15.85
C SER A 176 25.02 8.58 15.46
N LYS A 177 24.36 7.60 14.83
CA LYS A 177 24.95 6.27 14.59
C LYS A 177 25.89 6.18 13.38
N GLY A 178 25.88 7.17 12.50
CA GLY A 178 26.84 7.28 11.39
C GLY A 178 27.13 5.95 10.66
N ASN A 179 28.41 5.61 10.55
CA ASN A 179 28.90 4.40 9.86
C ASN A 179 28.78 3.10 10.68
N ASP A 180 28.37 3.17 11.94
CA ASP A 180 28.33 2.00 12.84
C ASP A 180 27.03 1.20 12.68
N MET A 181 25.97 1.85 12.21
CA MET A 181 24.66 1.22 12.04
C MET A 181 23.93 1.74 10.80
N MET A 182 23.36 0.80 10.03
CA MET A 182 22.39 1.08 8.99
C MET A 182 20.98 0.76 9.49
N ARG A 183 20.11 1.79 9.51
CA ARG A 183 18.67 1.63 9.77
C ARG A 183 17.97 1.25 8.46
N ILE A 184 17.54 -0.01 8.34
CA ILE A 184 16.90 -0.53 7.13
C ILE A 184 15.41 -0.15 7.09
N GLN A 185 14.73 -0.22 8.24
CA GLN A 185 13.33 0.22 8.38
C GLN A 185 13.17 1.76 8.36
N ASP A 186 11.93 2.25 8.47
CA ASP A 186 11.56 3.68 8.52
C ASP A 186 11.96 4.52 7.28
N GLY A 187 12.43 3.85 6.22
CA GLY A 187 12.78 4.47 4.96
C GLY A 187 14.03 5.35 5.01
N PHE A 188 14.97 5.09 5.94
CA PHE A 188 16.25 5.81 6.00
C PHE A 188 17.17 5.47 4.83
N VAL A 189 17.23 4.22 4.39
CA VAL A 189 17.96 3.84 3.18
C VAL A 189 17.05 3.81 1.95
N THR A 190 15.83 3.30 2.13
CA THR A 190 14.99 2.96 0.97
C THR A 190 14.39 4.18 0.29
N ARG A 191 14.02 5.26 1.02
CA ARG A 191 13.49 6.47 0.39
C ARG A 191 14.56 7.26 -0.37
N PRO A 192 15.76 7.51 0.19
CA PRO A 192 16.83 8.12 -0.58
C PRO A 192 17.16 7.35 -1.86
N PHE A 193 17.22 6.02 -1.83
CA PHE A 193 17.40 5.20 -3.05
C PHE A 193 16.43 5.59 -4.18
N TRP A 194 15.13 5.63 -3.89
CA TRP A 194 14.12 6.00 -4.90
C TRP A 194 14.25 7.44 -5.38
N ILE A 195 14.59 8.38 -4.48
CA ILE A 195 14.80 9.78 -4.84
C ILE A 195 16.03 9.94 -5.74
N MET A 196 17.11 9.20 -5.46
CA MET A 196 18.30 9.20 -6.31
C MET A 196 17.98 8.66 -7.71
N LEU A 197 17.21 7.58 -7.82
CA LEU A 197 16.75 7.10 -9.14
C LEU A 197 15.85 8.11 -9.85
N TYR A 198 14.97 8.79 -9.12
CA TYR A 198 14.11 9.80 -9.70
C TYR A 198 14.90 11.02 -10.21
N ALA A 199 15.89 11.47 -9.42
CA ALA A 199 16.82 12.52 -9.82
C ALA A 199 17.61 12.11 -11.07
N HIS A 200 18.11 10.87 -11.11
CA HIS A 200 18.78 10.33 -12.29
C HIS A 200 17.88 10.32 -13.53
N LYS A 201 16.64 9.82 -13.41
CA LYS A 201 15.66 9.79 -14.50
C LYS A 201 15.43 11.17 -15.12
N LEU A 202 15.29 12.20 -14.28
CA LEU A 202 14.92 13.55 -14.74
C LEU A 202 16.11 14.41 -15.18
N SER A 203 17.31 14.16 -14.64
CA SER A 203 18.51 14.95 -14.95
C SER A 203 19.47 14.27 -15.92
N GLY A 204 19.46 12.94 -16.00
CA GLY A 204 20.49 12.14 -16.65
C GLY A 204 21.83 12.07 -15.90
N GLU A 205 21.96 12.74 -14.74
CA GLU A 205 23.23 12.79 -14.00
C GLU A 205 23.55 11.42 -13.37
N LYS A 206 24.72 10.87 -13.71
CA LYS A 206 25.16 9.54 -13.24
C LYS A 206 25.39 9.48 -11.73
N LYS A 207 25.76 10.60 -11.09
CA LYS A 207 26.07 10.65 -9.65
C LYS A 207 24.93 10.12 -8.77
N TYR A 208 23.68 10.36 -9.18
CA TYR A 208 22.51 9.86 -8.47
C TYR A 208 22.31 8.36 -8.67
N PHE A 209 22.49 7.84 -9.89
CA PHE A 209 22.44 6.40 -10.14
C PHE A 209 23.51 5.65 -9.34
N GLU A 210 24.74 6.15 -9.32
CA GLU A 210 25.82 5.55 -8.53
C GLU A 210 25.52 5.57 -7.02
N SER A 211 24.89 6.63 -6.52
CA SER A 211 24.40 6.69 -5.14
C SER A 211 23.32 5.64 -4.85
N ALA A 212 22.33 5.50 -5.74
CA ALA A 212 21.30 4.47 -5.62
C ALA A 212 21.91 3.05 -5.65
N LYS A 213 22.88 2.82 -6.54
CA LYS A 213 23.60 1.55 -6.64
C LYS A 213 24.35 1.21 -5.35
N ARG A 214 25.09 2.17 -4.76
CA ARG A 214 25.76 1.97 -3.45
C ARG A 214 24.75 1.62 -2.35
N ALA A 215 23.61 2.29 -2.31
CA ALA A 215 22.55 2.00 -1.35
C ALA A 215 21.97 0.59 -1.51
N ALA A 216 21.83 0.10 -2.75
CA ALA A 216 21.40 -1.27 -3.00
C ALA A 216 22.49 -2.30 -2.67
N ASP A 217 23.75 -2.02 -3.01
CA ASP A 217 24.88 -2.92 -2.74
C ASP A 217 25.07 -3.11 -1.22
N ILE A 218 24.95 -2.05 -0.41
CA ILE A 218 25.04 -2.19 1.06
C ILE A 218 23.82 -2.92 1.65
N LEU A 219 22.61 -2.70 1.14
CA LEU A 219 21.44 -3.47 1.54
C LEU A 219 21.61 -4.95 1.21
N LEU A 220 22.18 -5.29 0.05
CA LEU A 220 22.45 -6.66 -0.34
C LEU A 220 23.40 -7.35 0.64
N SER A 221 24.41 -6.64 1.16
CA SER A 221 25.32 -7.17 2.20
C SER A 221 24.61 -7.51 3.52
N ALA A 222 23.46 -6.89 3.79
CA ALA A 222 22.65 -7.12 4.99
C ALA A 222 21.56 -8.20 4.78
N GLN A 223 21.45 -8.75 3.57
CA GLN A 223 20.44 -9.74 3.25
C GLN A 223 20.78 -11.08 3.92
N SER A 224 19.83 -11.63 4.67
CA SER A 224 19.95 -12.97 5.26
C SER A 224 20.06 -14.06 4.19
N GLU A 225 20.57 -15.24 4.57
CA GLU A 225 20.63 -16.41 3.68
C GLU A 225 19.24 -16.88 3.22
N ALA A 226 18.18 -16.57 3.97
CA ALA A 226 16.79 -16.84 3.61
C ALA A 226 16.16 -15.74 2.73
N GLY A 227 16.92 -14.71 2.35
CA GLY A 227 16.52 -13.69 1.37
C GLY A 227 15.81 -12.46 1.95
N GLY A 228 15.53 -12.43 3.26
CA GLY A 228 14.94 -11.27 3.94
C GLY A 228 15.97 -10.34 4.60
N TRP A 229 15.51 -9.25 5.22
CA TRP A 229 16.35 -8.23 5.86
C TRP A 229 15.94 -7.96 7.31
N PRO A 230 16.89 -7.61 8.19
CA PRO A 230 16.60 -7.19 9.56
C PRO A 230 16.09 -5.74 9.64
N ASP A 231 15.70 -5.28 10.83
CA ASP A 231 15.33 -3.86 11.07
C ASP A 231 16.53 -2.92 10.94
N GLN A 232 17.69 -3.43 11.36
CA GLN A 232 18.94 -2.69 11.49
C GLN A 232 20.13 -3.62 11.27
N TRP A 233 21.21 -3.06 10.74
CA TRP A 233 22.46 -3.77 10.50
C TRP A 233 23.61 -3.04 11.18
N LEU A 234 24.42 -3.76 11.96
CA LEU A 234 25.56 -3.19 12.70
C LEU A 234 26.87 -3.55 12.01
N PHE A 235 27.79 -2.60 11.94
CA PHE A 235 29.15 -2.76 11.42
C PHE A 235 30.16 -2.68 12.57
N PRO A 236 31.09 -3.64 12.77
CA PRO A 236 31.23 -4.95 12.11
C PRO A 236 30.26 -6.04 12.65
N GLY A 237 29.39 -5.68 13.60
CA GLY A 237 28.50 -6.56 14.35
C GLY A 237 28.52 -6.15 15.82
N GLY A 238 27.43 -6.34 16.57
CA GLY A 238 27.41 -5.98 18.00
C GLY A 238 26.04 -5.67 18.59
N SER A 239 26.02 -4.91 19.69
CA SER A 239 24.80 -4.48 20.37
C SER A 239 24.43 -3.02 20.11
N THR A 240 23.15 -2.72 19.85
CA THR A 240 22.61 -1.34 19.84
C THR A 240 21.77 -1.02 21.08
N PRO A 241 21.71 0.25 21.51
CA PRO A 241 20.76 0.72 22.52
C PRO A 241 19.28 0.74 22.05
N SER A 242 18.99 0.50 20.76
CA SER A 242 17.63 0.48 20.21
C SER A 242 16.97 -0.91 20.22
N SER A 243 15.64 -0.92 20.37
CA SER A 243 14.79 -2.09 20.17
C SER A 243 14.65 -2.43 18.67
N GLY A 244 14.73 -3.73 18.32
CA GLY A 244 14.62 -4.25 16.95
C GLY A 244 15.58 -5.43 16.65
N VAL A 245 15.28 -6.22 15.62
CA VAL A 245 16.09 -7.39 15.22
C VAL A 245 17.25 -7.03 14.29
N ARG A 246 18.33 -7.82 14.33
CA ARG A 246 19.66 -7.44 13.80
C ARG A 246 20.21 -8.51 12.86
N ASN A 247 21.45 -8.33 12.39
CA ASN A 247 22.22 -9.19 11.50
C ASN A 247 21.72 -10.65 11.44
N GLY A 248 21.38 -11.13 10.24
CA GLY A 248 20.88 -12.49 10.02
C GLY A 248 19.39 -12.70 10.33
N SER A 249 18.71 -11.80 11.03
CA SER A 249 17.25 -11.81 11.22
C SER A 249 16.47 -11.37 9.99
N ILE A 250 15.17 -11.70 9.98
CA ILE A 250 14.20 -11.20 9.01
C ILE A 250 13.14 -10.41 9.76
N SER A 251 12.86 -9.20 9.28
CA SER A 251 11.83 -8.33 9.81
C SER A 251 10.87 -7.86 8.72
N PHE A 252 9.60 -7.93 9.06
CA PHE A 252 8.50 -7.30 8.36
C PHE A 252 8.14 -5.96 8.97
N ASN A 253 8.65 -5.62 10.15
CA ASN A 253 8.32 -4.37 10.81
C ASN A 253 8.67 -3.16 9.94
N ASP A 254 7.70 -2.25 9.80
CA ASP A 254 7.78 -1.03 8.98
C ASP A 254 8.32 -1.28 7.55
N GLY A 255 8.16 -2.51 7.03
CA GLY A 255 8.51 -2.90 5.67
C GLY A 255 10.00 -3.14 5.39
N ALA A 256 10.83 -3.43 6.40
CA ALA A 256 12.28 -3.66 6.21
C ALA A 256 12.58 -4.66 5.07
N THR A 257 11.95 -5.84 5.10
CA THR A 257 12.08 -6.84 4.03
C THR A 257 11.40 -6.40 2.73
N ASN A 258 10.14 -5.95 2.77
CA ASN A 258 9.41 -5.57 1.54
C ASN A 258 10.08 -4.44 0.76
N ALA A 259 10.52 -3.39 1.45
CA ALA A 259 11.11 -2.22 0.81
C ALA A 259 12.47 -2.56 0.19
N SER A 260 13.27 -3.40 0.86
CA SER A 260 14.55 -3.88 0.33
C SER A 260 14.33 -4.83 -0.86
N PHE A 261 13.32 -5.70 -0.80
CA PHE A 261 12.91 -6.56 -1.93
C PHE A 261 12.58 -5.73 -3.18
N GLN A 262 11.81 -4.65 -3.04
CA GLN A 262 11.49 -3.75 -4.17
C GLN A 262 12.74 -3.14 -4.80
N ILE A 263 13.72 -2.72 -3.98
CA ILE A 263 14.98 -2.15 -4.44
C ILE A 263 15.78 -3.18 -5.23
N MET A 264 15.88 -4.42 -4.73
CA MET A 264 16.59 -5.49 -5.42
C MET A 264 16.00 -5.78 -6.80
N VAL A 265 14.68 -5.86 -6.90
CA VAL A 265 13.99 -6.07 -8.19
C VAL A 265 14.23 -4.91 -9.14
N MET A 266 14.13 -3.67 -8.65
CA MET A 266 14.42 -2.48 -9.44
C MET A 266 15.88 -2.46 -9.95
N MET A 267 16.84 -2.79 -9.09
CA MET A 267 18.25 -2.82 -9.46
C MET A 267 18.55 -3.92 -10.48
N TYR A 268 17.93 -5.09 -10.38
CA TYR A 268 18.04 -6.08 -11.45
C TYR A 268 17.52 -5.54 -12.77
N HIS A 269 16.40 -4.81 -12.79
CA HIS A 269 15.91 -4.28 -14.05
C HIS A 269 16.83 -3.21 -14.66
N LEU A 270 17.42 -2.37 -13.83
CA LEU A 270 18.36 -1.32 -14.23
C LEU A 270 19.73 -1.87 -14.69
N THR A 271 20.21 -2.97 -14.10
CA THR A 271 21.59 -3.45 -14.30
C THR A 271 21.69 -4.81 -14.99
N LYS A 272 20.60 -5.59 -14.97
CA LYS A 272 20.53 -7.02 -15.32
C LYS A 272 21.47 -7.91 -14.50
N ASP A 273 22.03 -7.39 -13.40
CA ASP A 273 22.89 -8.14 -12.49
C ASP A 273 22.06 -9.07 -11.60
N LYS A 274 22.24 -10.37 -11.79
CA LYS A 274 21.51 -11.42 -11.07
C LYS A 274 21.80 -11.42 -9.57
N LYS A 275 22.89 -10.81 -9.11
CA LYS A 275 23.22 -10.78 -7.67
C LYS A 275 22.07 -10.21 -6.84
N TYR A 276 21.37 -9.20 -7.34
CA TYR A 276 20.28 -8.53 -6.63
C TYR A 276 19.07 -9.45 -6.42
N VAL A 277 18.78 -10.35 -7.36
CA VAL A 277 17.60 -11.24 -7.30
C VAL A 277 17.91 -12.66 -6.84
N SER A 278 19.19 -13.01 -6.71
CA SER A 278 19.69 -14.37 -6.46
C SER A 278 19.08 -15.07 -5.25
N ARG A 279 18.74 -14.34 -4.18
CA ARG A 279 18.21 -14.90 -2.92
C ARG A 279 16.72 -14.63 -2.71
N LEU A 280 16.05 -13.87 -3.58
CA LEU A 280 14.67 -13.47 -3.36
C LEU A 280 13.69 -14.65 -3.32
N GLY A 281 13.93 -15.68 -4.16
CA GLY A 281 13.11 -16.89 -4.19
C GLY A 281 13.12 -17.68 -2.87
N LYS A 282 14.20 -17.57 -2.06
CA LYS A 282 14.34 -18.29 -0.79
C LYS A 282 13.33 -17.86 0.27
N LEU A 283 12.76 -16.66 0.13
CA LEU A 283 11.72 -16.16 1.03
C LEU A 283 10.45 -17.01 0.98
N GLY A 284 10.13 -17.63 -0.16
CA GLY A 284 8.90 -18.43 -0.30
C GLY A 284 8.84 -19.62 0.67
N PRO A 285 9.77 -20.59 0.56
CA PRO A 285 9.85 -21.71 1.51
C PRO A 285 10.06 -21.25 2.95
N TRP A 286 10.85 -20.19 3.16
CA TRP A 286 11.05 -19.63 4.50
C TRP A 286 9.75 -19.08 5.10
N LEU A 287 8.93 -18.36 4.34
CA LEU A 287 7.63 -17.84 4.79
C LEU A 287 6.65 -18.96 5.15
N ALA A 288 6.66 -20.05 4.38
CA ALA A 288 5.86 -21.24 4.70
C ALA A 288 6.30 -21.86 6.03
N LYS A 289 7.60 -22.01 6.26
CA LYS A 289 8.18 -22.50 7.52
C LYS A 289 7.91 -21.55 8.69
N ALA A 290 7.95 -20.24 8.46
CA ALA A 290 7.77 -19.21 9.48
C ALA A 290 6.29 -18.98 9.86
N ASN A 291 5.35 -19.70 9.27
CA ASN A 291 3.94 -19.65 9.69
C ASN A 291 3.83 -20.04 11.17
N LEU A 292 3.30 -19.13 11.99
CA LEU A 292 3.08 -19.34 13.42
C LEU A 292 1.72 -19.99 13.71
N GLY A 293 0.87 -20.16 12.71
CA GLY A 293 -0.47 -20.70 12.89
C GLY A 293 -0.49 -22.21 13.05
N GLU A 294 -1.41 -22.69 13.89
CA GLU A 294 -1.68 -24.10 14.13
C GLU A 294 -2.97 -24.54 13.44
N GLY A 295 -3.02 -25.81 13.01
CA GLY A 295 -4.18 -26.37 12.33
C GLY A 295 -4.52 -25.59 11.05
N ASN A 296 -5.71 -24.97 11.00
CA ASN A 296 -6.17 -24.19 9.85
C ASN A 296 -5.86 -22.69 9.95
N VAL A 297 -5.08 -22.28 10.96
CA VAL A 297 -4.66 -20.90 11.15
C VAL A 297 -3.36 -20.65 10.40
N VAL A 298 -3.29 -19.48 9.76
CA VAL A 298 -2.09 -19.03 9.07
C VAL A 298 -1.84 -17.56 9.44
N GLY A 299 -0.62 -17.27 9.87
CA GLY A 299 -0.21 -15.94 10.29
C GLY A 299 1.26 -15.84 10.64
N TRP A 300 1.76 -14.61 10.71
CA TRP A 300 3.16 -14.31 10.95
C TRP A 300 3.34 -13.20 11.98
N GLY A 301 4.39 -13.33 12.80
CA GLY A 301 4.90 -12.26 13.65
C GLY A 301 5.63 -11.18 12.84
N GLN A 302 6.00 -10.09 13.52
CA GLN A 302 6.69 -8.97 12.89
C GLN A 302 8.17 -9.26 12.61
N GLN A 303 8.82 -10.03 13.47
CA GLN A 303 10.25 -10.28 13.39
C GLN A 303 10.58 -11.75 13.68
N TYR A 304 11.68 -12.21 13.10
CA TYR A 304 12.17 -13.57 13.21
C TYR A 304 13.70 -13.59 13.29
N HIS A 305 14.22 -14.60 13.97
CA HIS A 305 15.60 -15.04 13.76
C HIS A 305 15.76 -15.61 12.34
N GLY A 306 16.98 -15.65 11.82
CA GLY A 306 17.24 -16.16 10.46
C GLY A 306 16.78 -17.61 10.23
N ASP A 307 16.76 -18.41 11.30
CA ASP A 307 16.30 -19.81 11.29
C ASP A 307 14.77 -19.97 11.19
N GLY A 308 14.01 -18.88 11.29
CA GLY A 308 12.54 -18.84 11.23
C GLY A 308 11.85 -18.89 12.59
N ARG A 309 12.58 -18.90 13.72
CA ARG A 309 11.95 -18.74 15.04
C ARG A 309 11.47 -17.30 15.24
N PRO A 310 10.26 -17.07 15.78
CA PRO A 310 9.76 -15.73 16.04
C PRO A 310 10.65 -15.02 17.07
N ALA A 311 10.78 -13.71 16.93
CA ALA A 311 11.56 -12.87 17.83
C ALA A 311 10.71 -11.68 18.31
N ARG A 312 10.90 -11.30 19.57
CA ARG A 312 10.35 -10.05 20.12
C ARG A 312 11.22 -8.84 19.78
N ALA A 313 10.60 -7.67 19.77
CA ALA A 313 11.30 -6.39 19.66
C ALA A 313 10.96 -5.47 20.83
N ARG A 314 10.02 -4.55 20.66
CA ARG A 314 9.55 -3.64 21.73
C ARG A 314 8.61 -4.37 22.70
N GLN A 315 8.34 -3.74 23.84
CA GLN A 315 7.43 -4.27 24.86
C GLN A 315 6.01 -4.60 24.35
N TYR A 316 5.63 -4.08 23.18
CA TYR A 316 4.35 -4.31 22.52
C TYR A 316 4.48 -5.09 21.19
N GLU A 317 5.62 -5.73 20.95
CA GLU A 317 5.94 -6.52 19.75
C GLU A 317 6.51 -7.88 20.16
N ILE A 318 5.64 -8.88 20.24
CA ILE A 318 5.90 -10.21 20.81
C ILE A 318 5.80 -11.33 19.78
N GLU A 319 6.07 -12.56 20.18
CA GLU A 319 6.14 -13.75 19.34
C GLU A 319 4.76 -14.32 18.94
N LEU A 320 3.80 -13.45 18.60
CA LEU A 320 2.47 -13.82 18.13
C LEU A 320 2.27 -13.44 16.65
N PRO A 321 1.35 -14.10 15.93
CA PRO A 321 0.82 -13.61 14.67
C PRO A 321 0.21 -12.20 14.79
N TYR A 322 0.56 -11.29 13.88
CA TYR A 322 0.00 -9.94 13.78
C TYR A 322 -0.81 -9.76 12.49
N THR A 323 -2.03 -9.23 12.60
CA THR A 323 -2.91 -9.05 11.43
C THR A 323 -2.31 -8.08 10.40
N ARG A 324 -1.60 -7.04 10.86
CA ARG A 324 -0.89 -6.09 9.98
C ARG A 324 0.18 -6.74 9.13
N VAL A 325 0.83 -7.80 9.60
CA VAL A 325 1.94 -8.45 8.89
C VAL A 325 1.40 -9.16 7.65
N THR A 326 0.29 -9.88 7.78
CA THR A 326 -0.42 -10.45 6.63
C THR A 326 -0.86 -9.35 5.67
N ALA A 327 -1.48 -8.29 6.19
CA ALA A 327 -2.04 -7.25 5.33
C ALA A 327 -0.96 -6.49 4.56
N TRP A 328 0.12 -6.05 5.21
CA TRP A 328 1.08 -5.09 4.67
C TRP A 328 2.37 -5.66 4.13
N HIS A 329 2.76 -6.84 4.60
CA HIS A 329 4.11 -7.35 4.43
C HIS A 329 4.11 -8.71 3.74
N VAL A 330 3.70 -9.76 4.45
CA VAL A 330 3.75 -11.13 3.94
C VAL A 330 2.74 -11.35 2.81
N GLY A 331 1.53 -10.77 2.91
CA GLY A 331 0.53 -10.90 1.86
C GLY A 331 1.02 -10.40 0.49
N PRO A 332 1.50 -9.14 0.39
CA PRO A 332 2.15 -8.64 -0.81
C PRO A 332 3.36 -9.48 -1.26
N LEU A 333 4.23 -9.94 -0.35
CA LEU A 333 5.38 -10.78 -0.71
C LEU A 333 4.97 -12.10 -1.36
N LEU A 334 3.97 -12.80 -0.79
CA LEU A 334 3.45 -14.03 -1.37
C LEU A 334 2.85 -13.79 -2.76
N THR A 335 2.13 -12.68 -2.96
CA THR A 335 1.66 -12.28 -4.28
C THR A 335 2.84 -12.04 -5.23
N TRP A 336 3.86 -11.29 -4.83
CA TRP A 336 4.99 -10.98 -5.70
C TRP A 336 5.79 -12.22 -6.08
N LEU A 337 6.09 -13.10 -5.12
CA LEU A 337 6.76 -14.37 -5.35
C LEU A 337 5.98 -15.24 -6.35
N TYR A 338 4.66 -15.39 -6.14
CA TYR A 338 3.77 -16.10 -7.08
C TYR A 338 3.82 -15.51 -8.50
N LEU A 339 3.86 -14.18 -8.62
CA LEU A 339 3.97 -13.53 -9.93
C LEU A 339 5.33 -13.75 -10.58
N MET A 340 6.38 -14.00 -9.82
CA MET A 340 7.73 -14.25 -10.34
C MET A 340 7.95 -15.72 -10.71
N ASP A 341 7.67 -16.66 -9.79
CA ASP A 341 7.99 -18.08 -9.99
C ASP A 341 6.80 -18.95 -10.46
N GLY A 342 5.56 -18.48 -10.27
CA GLY A 342 4.35 -19.23 -10.59
C GLY A 342 4.00 -20.35 -9.61
N ASN A 343 4.66 -20.44 -8.45
CA ASN A 343 4.42 -21.49 -7.47
C ASN A 343 3.11 -21.25 -6.70
N GLU A 344 2.12 -22.12 -6.93
CA GLU A 344 0.78 -22.08 -6.31
C GLU A 344 0.81 -22.22 -4.77
N ALA A 345 1.91 -22.70 -4.18
CA ALA A 345 2.06 -22.73 -2.72
C ALA A 345 1.93 -21.33 -2.09
N HIS A 346 2.44 -20.29 -2.77
CA HIS A 346 2.36 -18.91 -2.28
C HIS A 346 0.92 -18.41 -2.18
N ILE A 347 0.11 -18.63 -3.22
CA ILE A 347 -1.28 -18.19 -3.22
C ILE A 347 -2.15 -19.06 -2.31
N LYS A 348 -1.84 -20.36 -2.16
CA LYS A 348 -2.50 -21.24 -1.18
C LYS A 348 -2.26 -20.73 0.24
N LEU A 349 -1.03 -20.34 0.56
CA LEU A 349 -0.69 -19.77 1.86
C LEU A 349 -1.37 -18.41 2.08
N LEU A 350 -1.44 -17.56 1.04
CA LEU A 350 -2.18 -16.30 1.09
C LEU A 350 -3.67 -16.50 1.38
N LYS A 351 -4.31 -17.50 0.75
CA LYS A 351 -5.71 -17.86 1.00
C LYS A 351 -5.93 -18.30 2.44
N GLY A 352 -5.08 -19.16 2.98
CA GLY A 352 -5.18 -19.60 4.38
C GLY A 352 -5.05 -18.43 5.38
N ALA A 353 -4.14 -17.48 5.10
CA ALA A 353 -4.00 -16.28 5.93
C ALA A 353 -5.22 -15.36 5.82
N TYR A 354 -5.78 -15.22 4.61
CA TYR A 354 -7.01 -14.46 4.39
C TYR A 354 -8.21 -15.08 5.11
N ASP A 355 -8.38 -16.40 5.02
CA ASP A 355 -9.47 -17.12 5.68
C ASP A 355 -9.36 -17.04 7.20
N THR A 356 -8.14 -17.04 7.76
CA THR A 356 -7.90 -16.80 9.19
C THR A 356 -8.45 -15.44 9.62
N LEU A 357 -8.07 -14.37 8.91
CA LEU A 357 -8.53 -13.02 9.24
C LEU A 357 -10.03 -12.82 9.00
N GLU A 358 -10.61 -13.53 8.03
CA GLU A 358 -12.06 -13.51 7.82
C GLU A 358 -12.81 -14.20 8.97
N ARG A 359 -12.31 -15.32 9.52
CA ARG A 359 -12.91 -15.95 10.70
C ARG A 359 -12.90 -15.03 11.92
N ILE A 360 -11.77 -14.35 12.16
CA ILE A 360 -11.66 -13.32 13.21
C ILE A 360 -12.69 -12.22 12.98
N ARG A 361 -12.79 -11.69 11.74
CA ARG A 361 -13.76 -10.64 11.40
C ARG A 361 -15.20 -11.07 11.64
N LEU A 362 -15.58 -12.29 11.25
CA LEU A 362 -16.94 -12.79 11.43
C LEU A 362 -17.29 -12.94 12.92
N LYS A 363 -16.35 -13.41 13.74
CA LYS A 363 -16.54 -13.48 15.19
C LYS A 363 -16.73 -12.08 15.79
N ASP A 364 -15.87 -11.12 15.43
CA ASP A 364 -15.99 -9.73 15.91
C ASP A 364 -17.33 -9.07 15.52
N LEU A 365 -18.00 -9.56 14.47
CA LEU A 365 -19.28 -9.05 13.97
C LEU A 365 -20.52 -9.69 14.59
N GLU A 366 -20.35 -10.66 15.48
CA GLU A 366 -21.48 -11.18 16.26
C GLU A 366 -22.16 -10.02 17.02
N PRO A 367 -23.51 -9.98 17.11
CA PRO A 367 -24.24 -8.84 17.66
C PRO A 367 -23.78 -8.42 19.07
N ASP A 368 -23.56 -9.38 19.96
CA ASP A 368 -23.14 -9.12 21.34
C ASP A 368 -21.74 -8.47 21.38
N ASN A 369 -20.82 -8.97 20.56
CA ASN A 369 -19.45 -8.43 20.45
C ASN A 369 -19.48 -6.98 19.93
N MET A 370 -20.33 -6.70 18.95
CA MET A 370 -20.52 -5.35 18.40
C MET A 370 -21.14 -4.40 19.45
N ALA A 371 -22.11 -4.87 20.22
CA ALA A 371 -22.74 -4.10 21.29
C ALA A 371 -21.74 -3.77 22.40
N ASP A 372 -20.88 -4.72 22.78
CA ASP A 372 -19.84 -4.50 23.78
C ASP A 372 -18.77 -3.50 23.31
N TRP A 373 -18.30 -3.62 22.07
CA TRP A 373 -17.41 -2.61 21.49
C TRP A 373 -18.07 -1.24 21.39
N ALA A 374 -19.36 -1.17 21.04
CA ALA A 374 -20.09 0.09 21.00
C ALA A 374 -20.12 0.78 22.37
N ALA A 375 -20.41 0.04 23.45
CA ALA A 375 -20.39 0.57 24.81
C ALA A 375 -19.00 1.09 25.22
N ILE A 376 -17.93 0.33 24.93
CA ILE A 376 -16.56 0.77 25.19
C ILE A 376 -16.24 2.06 24.42
N HIS A 377 -16.66 2.15 23.15
CA HIS A 377 -16.44 3.34 22.34
C HIS A 377 -17.27 4.55 22.77
N GLU A 378 -18.40 4.35 23.43
CA GLU A 378 -19.23 5.44 23.90
C GLU A 378 -18.56 6.16 25.07
N VAL A 379 -17.96 5.40 26.00
CA VAL A 379 -17.47 5.95 27.27
C VAL A 379 -15.96 6.20 27.28
N TRP A 380 -15.16 5.30 26.72
CA TRP A 380 -13.70 5.35 26.89
C TRP A 380 -12.93 5.99 25.72
N MET A 381 -13.59 6.60 24.74
CA MET A 381 -12.96 7.10 23.50
C MET A 381 -12.19 8.43 23.60
N ASP A 382 -12.26 9.14 24.73
CA ASP A 382 -11.67 10.48 24.91
C ASP A 382 -10.32 10.46 25.65
N ALA A 383 -9.36 9.69 25.15
CA ALA A 383 -7.97 9.82 25.58
C ALA A 383 -7.25 10.95 24.80
N PRO A 384 -6.68 11.98 25.46
CA PRO A 384 -6.04 13.13 24.80
C PRO A 384 -4.88 12.76 23.86
N SER A 385 -4.21 11.63 24.11
CA SER A 385 -3.00 11.21 23.39
C SER A 385 -3.26 10.53 22.04
N TYR A 386 -4.47 10.00 21.80
CA TYR A 386 -4.89 9.43 20.52
C TYR A 386 -6.42 9.55 20.34
N PRO A 387 -6.94 10.74 19.99
CA PRO A 387 -8.38 10.96 19.95
C PRO A 387 -9.07 10.03 18.94
N ARG A 388 -10.12 9.34 19.42
CA ARG A 388 -11.17 8.68 18.61
C ARG A 388 -10.76 7.42 17.81
N LEU A 389 -9.87 6.59 18.34
CA LEU A 389 -9.53 5.30 17.73
C LEU A 389 -10.56 4.22 18.08
N LYS A 390 -11.57 4.04 17.23
CA LYS A 390 -12.50 2.89 17.35
C LYS A 390 -11.83 1.59 16.89
N TYR A 391 -11.97 0.53 17.68
CA TYR A 391 -11.75 -0.83 17.23
C TYR A 391 -12.55 -1.11 15.95
N ARG A 392 -11.95 -1.89 15.05
CA ARG A 392 -12.57 -2.31 13.81
C ARG A 392 -12.61 -3.84 13.76
N PRO A 393 -13.79 -4.43 13.57
CA PRO A 393 -13.93 -5.88 13.43
C PRO A 393 -12.96 -6.47 12.40
N GLY A 394 -12.30 -7.57 12.74
CA GLY A 394 -11.36 -8.31 11.91
C GLY A 394 -9.92 -7.84 11.97
N LEU A 395 -9.61 -6.82 12.78
CA LEU A 395 -8.28 -6.21 12.85
C LEU A 395 -7.78 -6.06 14.31
N PRO A 396 -7.74 -7.14 15.12
CA PRO A 396 -6.96 -7.13 16.35
C PRO A 396 -5.48 -6.90 16.07
N ASP A 397 -4.69 -6.54 17.08
CA ASP A 397 -3.26 -6.36 16.89
C ASP A 397 -2.57 -7.69 16.63
N ALA A 398 -2.78 -8.65 17.54
CA ALA A 398 -2.28 -10.01 17.47
C ALA A 398 -3.37 -11.04 17.77
N PHE A 399 -3.11 -12.30 17.40
CA PHE A 399 -3.99 -13.44 17.65
C PHE A 399 -3.19 -14.68 18.06
N PHE A 400 -3.81 -15.62 18.78
CA PHE A 400 -3.12 -16.86 19.15
C PHE A 400 -2.83 -17.75 17.94
N PRO A 401 -1.76 -18.55 17.99
CA PRO A 401 -1.41 -19.55 16.98
C PRO A 401 -2.58 -20.43 16.51
N ASP A 402 -3.47 -20.86 17.39
CA ASP A 402 -4.66 -21.66 17.03
C ASP A 402 -5.90 -20.82 16.68
N GLY A 403 -5.78 -19.49 16.68
CA GLY A 403 -6.87 -18.57 16.34
C GLY A 403 -8.02 -18.56 17.35
N SER A 404 -7.83 -19.15 18.54
CA SER A 404 -8.89 -19.27 19.56
C SER A 404 -9.19 -17.96 20.30
N ASN A 405 -8.27 -16.98 20.26
CA ASN A 405 -8.46 -15.65 20.83
C ASN A 405 -7.52 -14.63 20.17
N TRP A 406 -7.80 -13.35 20.36
CA TRP A 406 -7.04 -12.24 19.81
C TRP A 406 -7.21 -10.98 20.64
N GLY A 407 -6.34 -10.00 20.40
CA GLY A 407 -6.50 -8.72 21.05
C GLY A 407 -5.40 -7.72 20.78
N CYS A 408 -5.22 -6.80 21.74
CA CYS A 408 -4.24 -5.74 21.67
C CYS A 408 -2.99 -6.14 22.45
N VAL A 409 -1.80 -5.96 21.87
CA VAL A 409 -0.54 -6.12 22.59
C VAL A 409 -0.17 -4.78 23.22
N GLN A 410 -0.09 -4.74 24.55
CA GLN A 410 0.28 -3.54 25.29
C GLN A 410 1.71 -3.66 25.83
N ILE A 411 2.10 -2.75 26.72
CA ILE A 411 3.38 -2.78 27.43
C ILE A 411 3.55 -4.09 28.23
N ALA A 412 4.80 -4.41 28.61
CA ALA A 412 5.19 -5.60 29.36
C ALA A 412 5.10 -6.96 28.61
N TYR A 413 5.15 -6.95 27.27
CA TYR A 413 5.24 -8.16 26.44
C TYR A 413 4.03 -9.10 26.54
N LYS A 414 2.83 -8.54 26.72
CA LYS A 414 1.59 -9.32 26.87
C LYS A 414 0.45 -8.76 26.01
N MET A 415 -0.34 -9.65 25.46
CA MET A 415 -1.61 -9.39 24.79
C MET A 415 -2.74 -9.37 25.82
N ILE A 416 -3.68 -8.45 25.67
CA ILE A 416 -4.97 -8.47 26.35
C ILE A 416 -5.92 -9.25 25.43
N PRO A 417 -6.28 -10.50 25.76
CA PRO A 417 -7.27 -11.25 24.98
C PRO A 417 -8.64 -10.56 25.08
N TYR A 418 -9.34 -10.47 23.95
CA TYR A 418 -10.65 -9.83 23.88
C TYR A 418 -11.75 -10.73 24.42
N TRP A 419 -11.61 -12.04 24.28
CA TRP A 419 -12.61 -12.99 24.77
C TRP A 419 -12.18 -13.68 26.06
N PRO A 420 -13.12 -14.19 26.88
CA PRO A 420 -12.79 -14.98 28.06
C PRO A 420 -11.81 -16.10 27.74
N VAL A 421 -10.79 -16.24 28.60
CA VAL A 421 -9.71 -17.21 28.40
C VAL A 421 -10.08 -18.55 29.05
N THR A 422 -9.95 -19.65 28.33
CA THR A 422 -10.18 -21.01 28.86
C THR A 422 -8.97 -21.52 29.67
N LYS A 423 -9.11 -22.66 30.36
CA LYS A 423 -7.98 -23.27 31.10
C LYS A 423 -6.89 -23.75 30.14
N GLU A 424 -7.28 -24.28 29.00
CA GLU A 424 -6.40 -24.78 27.93
C GLU A 424 -5.60 -23.62 27.33
N GLN A 425 -6.28 -22.51 27.01
CA GLN A 425 -5.61 -21.29 26.53
C GLN A 425 -4.64 -20.74 27.57
N ARG A 426 -4.99 -20.72 28.86
CA ARG A 426 -4.07 -20.32 29.94
C ARG A 426 -2.85 -21.20 30.01
N SER A 427 -3.04 -22.52 29.95
CA SER A 427 -1.94 -23.48 29.97
C SER A 427 -0.98 -23.27 28.80
N LYS A 428 -1.52 -23.05 27.60
CA LYS A 428 -0.73 -22.98 26.37
C LYS A 428 -0.12 -21.61 26.07
N TYR A 429 -0.86 -20.53 26.35
CA TYR A 429 -0.50 -19.16 25.97
C TYR A 429 -0.34 -18.21 27.16
N GLY A 430 -0.29 -18.71 28.39
CA GLY A 430 -0.10 -17.92 29.62
C GLY A 430 1.06 -16.93 29.53
N GLN A 431 2.17 -17.32 28.89
CA GLN A 431 3.33 -16.46 28.68
C GLN A 431 3.07 -15.25 27.78
N PHE A 432 1.98 -15.23 27.01
CA PHE A 432 1.63 -14.12 26.11
C PHE A 432 0.45 -13.29 26.59
N MET A 433 -0.21 -13.62 27.71
CA MET A 433 -1.45 -12.96 28.13
C MET A 433 -1.32 -12.12 29.39
N HIS A 434 -2.09 -11.03 29.45
CA HIS A 434 -2.43 -10.39 30.71
C HIS A 434 -3.50 -11.21 31.43
N THR A 435 -3.14 -11.91 32.50
CA THR A 435 -4.07 -12.79 33.26
C THR A 435 -5.06 -12.01 34.15
N HIS A 436 -4.78 -10.74 34.43
CA HIS A 436 -5.56 -9.91 35.35
C HIS A 436 -6.41 -8.84 34.65
N ARG A 437 -6.41 -8.79 33.32
CA ARG A 437 -7.19 -7.80 32.57
C ARG A 437 -8.51 -8.42 32.09
N PRO A 438 -9.65 -7.72 32.27
CA PRO A 438 -10.94 -8.21 31.78
C PRO A 438 -10.97 -8.26 30.25
N GLY A 439 -11.75 -9.21 29.72
CA GLY A 439 -12.09 -9.24 28.29
C GLY A 439 -13.10 -8.16 27.91
N VAL A 440 -13.46 -8.09 26.63
CA VAL A 440 -14.31 -7.05 26.02
C VAL A 440 -15.69 -6.98 26.70
N SER A 441 -16.33 -8.10 27.00
CA SER A 441 -17.67 -8.08 27.62
C SER A 441 -17.67 -7.52 29.04
N GLU A 442 -16.66 -7.88 29.84
CA GLU A 442 -16.49 -7.30 31.18
C GLU A 442 -16.09 -5.82 31.11
N MET A 443 -15.19 -5.47 30.18
CA MET A 443 -14.86 -4.07 29.89
C MET A 443 -16.09 -3.26 29.47
N ALA A 444 -17.00 -3.84 28.69
CA ALA A 444 -18.23 -3.17 28.28
C ALA A 444 -19.22 -3.00 29.43
N LYS A 445 -19.27 -3.92 30.40
CA LYS A 445 -20.04 -3.73 31.65
C LYS A 445 -19.50 -2.55 32.45
N MET A 446 -18.18 -2.49 32.64
CA MET A 446 -17.51 -1.36 33.31
C MET A 446 -17.78 -0.04 32.58
N ALA A 447 -17.67 -0.03 31.25
CA ALA A 447 -17.96 1.15 30.43
C ALA A 447 -19.42 1.60 30.60
N ARG A 448 -20.40 0.68 30.54
CA ARG A 448 -21.83 1.00 30.78
C ARG A 448 -22.10 1.57 32.17
N ALA A 449 -21.27 1.22 33.15
CA ALA A 449 -21.31 1.76 34.50
C ALA A 449 -20.51 3.06 34.68
N TYR A 450 -19.93 3.62 33.60
CA TYR A 450 -19.06 4.80 33.62
C TYR A 450 -17.81 4.66 34.52
N GLU A 451 -17.33 3.43 34.69
CA GLU A 451 -16.12 3.14 35.46
C GLU A 451 -14.84 3.47 34.67
N GLU A 452 -13.72 3.67 35.38
CA GLU A 452 -12.42 3.88 34.76
C GLU A 452 -11.93 2.63 33.99
N PRO A 453 -11.27 2.78 32.84
CA PRO A 453 -10.73 1.64 32.11
C PRO A 453 -9.61 0.93 32.90
N PRO A 454 -9.54 -0.42 32.84
CA PRO A 454 -8.53 -1.20 33.56
C PRO A 454 -7.09 -0.75 33.27
N GLY A 455 -6.35 -0.37 34.33
CA GLY A 455 -4.95 0.03 34.24
C GLY A 455 -4.71 1.43 33.69
N ARG A 456 -5.70 2.35 33.76
CA ARG A 456 -5.66 3.78 33.37
C ARG A 456 -5.33 4.07 31.90
N ASN A 457 -5.01 3.04 31.13
CA ASN A 457 -4.70 3.10 29.72
C ASN A 457 -5.87 2.47 28.97
N ASN A 458 -6.50 3.24 28.09
CA ASN A 458 -7.50 2.71 27.18
C ASN A 458 -6.90 1.50 26.40
N VAL A 459 -7.72 0.48 26.11
CA VAL A 459 -7.39 -0.69 25.27
C VAL A 459 -6.66 -0.28 23.96
N TYR A 460 -6.86 0.96 23.51
CA TYR A 460 -6.24 1.53 22.31
C TYR A 460 -4.85 2.14 22.45
N LEU A 461 -4.30 2.32 23.67
CA LEU A 461 -3.14 3.20 23.90
C LEU A 461 -1.89 2.82 23.06
N TYR A 462 -1.79 1.59 22.56
CA TYR A 462 -0.69 1.16 21.69
C TYR A 462 -1.08 0.20 20.55
N SER A 463 -2.36 0.13 20.16
CA SER A 463 -2.73 -0.71 19.01
C SER A 463 -2.19 -0.11 17.71
N HIS A 464 -1.11 -0.70 17.19
CA HIS A 464 -0.56 -0.37 15.88
C HIS A 464 -1.51 -0.74 14.74
N THR A 465 -2.45 -1.66 14.98
CA THR A 465 -3.35 -2.18 13.95
C THR A 465 -4.65 -1.38 13.84
N SER A 466 -5.40 -1.14 14.92
CA SER A 466 -6.75 -0.52 14.85
C SER A 466 -6.74 0.89 14.25
N SER A 467 -5.65 1.64 14.44
CA SER A 467 -5.47 3.00 13.93
C SER A 467 -4.87 3.10 12.53
N LYS A 468 -3.98 2.17 12.17
CA LYS A 468 -3.19 2.29 10.94
C LYS A 468 -3.73 1.43 9.78
N VAL A 469 -4.50 0.37 10.06
CA VAL A 469 -4.78 -0.77 9.14
C VAL A 469 -6.22 -0.76 8.60
N ILE A 470 -6.93 0.38 8.72
CA ILE A 470 -8.35 0.62 8.40
C ILE A 470 -8.94 -0.19 7.21
N ASN A 471 -8.30 -0.21 6.04
CA ASN A 471 -8.67 -1.00 4.85
C ASN A 471 -7.51 -1.87 4.35
N ALA A 472 -6.55 -2.23 5.21
CA ALA A 472 -5.27 -2.78 4.79
C ALA A 472 -5.34 -4.09 3.99
N MET A 473 -6.40 -4.87 4.15
CA MET A 473 -6.60 -6.12 3.40
C MET A 473 -6.93 -5.90 1.92
N LEU A 474 -7.07 -4.64 1.46
CA LEU A 474 -7.43 -4.34 0.08
C LEU A 474 -6.47 -4.96 -0.94
N GLY A 475 -5.18 -5.06 -0.61
CA GLY A 475 -4.17 -5.60 -1.52
C GLY A 475 -4.28 -7.10 -1.65
N VAL A 476 -4.36 -7.79 -0.51
CA VAL A 476 -4.61 -9.24 -0.45
C VAL A 476 -5.92 -9.60 -1.16
N ARG A 477 -7.01 -8.88 -0.86
CA ARG A 477 -8.31 -9.08 -1.50
C ARG A 477 -8.24 -8.87 -3.01
N ARG A 478 -7.50 -7.86 -3.48
CA ARG A 478 -7.29 -7.64 -4.91
C ARG A 478 -6.56 -8.80 -5.56
N SER A 479 -5.44 -9.26 -4.99
CA SER A 479 -4.71 -10.43 -5.51
C SER A 479 -5.61 -11.65 -5.59
N LEU A 480 -6.40 -11.92 -4.56
CA LEU A 480 -7.34 -13.04 -4.53
C LEU A 480 -8.52 -12.88 -5.51
N LEU A 481 -9.05 -11.67 -5.68
CA LEU A 481 -10.09 -11.36 -6.67
C LEU A 481 -9.59 -11.63 -8.10
N GLU A 482 -8.41 -11.11 -8.45
CA GLU A 482 -7.85 -11.29 -9.78
C GLU A 482 -7.43 -12.74 -10.01
N TYR A 483 -6.85 -13.41 -9.00
CA TYR A 483 -6.61 -14.86 -9.06
C TYR A 483 -7.89 -15.64 -9.38
N LYS A 484 -9.01 -15.30 -8.72
CA LYS A 484 -10.30 -15.94 -8.97
C LYS A 484 -10.84 -15.69 -10.39
N LYS A 485 -10.53 -14.54 -11.00
CA LYS A 485 -10.94 -14.17 -12.35
C LYS A 485 -10.14 -14.89 -13.44
N GLY A 486 -8.86 -15.18 -13.23
CA GLY A 486 -8.01 -15.74 -14.28
C GLY A 486 -6.60 -16.15 -13.86
N GLY A 487 -6.42 -16.58 -12.60
CA GLY A 487 -5.16 -17.07 -12.06
C GLY A 487 -4.02 -16.06 -12.15
N ARG A 488 -2.80 -16.55 -12.37
CA ARG A 488 -1.58 -15.71 -12.48
C ARG A 488 -1.70 -14.64 -13.56
N LYS A 489 -2.28 -14.97 -14.71
CA LYS A 489 -2.41 -14.05 -15.86
C LYS A 489 -3.25 -12.82 -15.51
N ALA A 490 -4.35 -13.01 -14.79
CA ALA A 490 -5.21 -11.90 -14.37
C ALA A 490 -4.53 -10.99 -13.32
N ILE A 491 -3.81 -11.57 -12.34
CA ILE A 491 -3.04 -10.78 -11.38
C ILE A 491 -1.91 -10.02 -12.07
N LEU A 492 -1.15 -10.67 -12.98
CA LEU A 492 -0.13 -10.01 -13.78
C LEU A 492 -0.74 -8.84 -14.57
N LYS A 493 -1.86 -9.05 -15.27
CA LYS A 493 -2.56 -7.97 -15.97
C LYS A 493 -2.95 -6.82 -15.05
N TYR A 494 -3.36 -7.08 -13.81
CA TYR A 494 -3.64 -6.02 -12.84
C TYR A 494 -2.37 -5.22 -12.49
N HIS A 495 -1.23 -5.88 -12.31
CA HIS A 495 0.01 -5.19 -11.95
C HIS A 495 0.77 -4.59 -13.15
N SER A 496 0.50 -5.05 -14.37
CA SER A 496 1.12 -4.55 -15.59
C SER A 496 0.36 -3.38 -16.18
N HIS A 497 1.09 -2.46 -16.81
CA HIS A 497 0.53 -1.32 -17.53
C HIS A 497 1.59 -0.81 -18.52
N PRO A 498 1.19 -0.31 -19.70
CA PRO A 498 2.14 0.13 -20.72
C PRO A 498 3.10 1.20 -20.21
N THR A 499 4.34 1.15 -20.69
CA THR A 499 5.35 2.22 -20.49
C THR A 499 5.28 3.28 -21.58
N LYS A 500 4.53 3.01 -22.66
CA LYS A 500 4.24 3.92 -23.76
C LYS A 500 2.82 3.67 -24.24
N PHE A 501 2.06 4.72 -24.51
CA PHE A 501 0.76 4.58 -25.16
C PHE A 501 0.90 4.72 -26.67
N ASN A 502 0.29 3.79 -27.41
CA ASN A 502 0.03 4.01 -28.83
C ASN A 502 -1.07 5.10 -28.99
N PRO A 503 -1.30 5.62 -30.22
CA PRO A 503 -2.29 6.69 -30.44
C PRO A 503 -3.70 6.38 -29.93
N ASP A 504 -4.17 5.14 -30.11
CA ASP A 504 -5.51 4.71 -29.68
C ASP A 504 -5.63 4.62 -28.15
N GLN A 505 -4.57 4.14 -27.48
CA GLN A 505 -4.49 4.10 -26.03
C GLN A 505 -4.44 5.51 -25.44
N TYR A 506 -3.65 6.38 -26.05
CA TYR A 506 -3.52 7.76 -25.62
C TYR A 506 -4.83 8.54 -25.79
N LEU A 507 -5.53 8.37 -26.93
CA LEU A 507 -6.84 8.93 -27.17
C LEU A 507 -7.83 8.57 -26.05
N GLN A 508 -7.88 7.29 -25.66
CA GLN A 508 -8.76 6.83 -24.59
C GLN A 508 -8.35 7.35 -23.21
N ALA A 509 -7.05 7.41 -22.92
CA ALA A 509 -6.54 8.01 -21.68
C ALA A 509 -6.93 9.49 -21.54
N ARG A 510 -6.90 10.25 -22.65
CA ARG A 510 -7.34 11.65 -22.72
C ARG A 510 -8.84 11.80 -22.48
N ILE A 511 -9.65 10.90 -23.05
CA ILE A 511 -11.11 10.87 -22.84
C ILE A 511 -11.44 10.62 -21.37
N ASP A 512 -10.80 9.63 -20.75
CA ASP A 512 -11.00 9.33 -19.33
C ASP A 512 -10.56 10.50 -18.44
N ALA A 513 -9.45 11.16 -18.78
CA ALA A 513 -9.02 12.38 -18.10
C ALA A 513 -10.06 13.50 -18.24
N ALA A 514 -10.59 13.74 -19.44
CA ALA A 514 -11.60 14.75 -19.68
C ALA A 514 -12.90 14.48 -18.90
N LYS A 515 -13.34 13.22 -18.81
CA LYS A 515 -14.45 12.79 -17.96
C LYS A 515 -14.19 13.10 -16.49
N ARG A 516 -12.97 12.84 -15.98
CA ARG A 516 -12.58 13.16 -14.60
C ARG A 516 -12.56 14.67 -14.32
N VAL A 517 -12.19 15.51 -15.30
CA VAL A 517 -12.24 16.97 -15.18
C VAL A 517 -13.67 17.50 -15.09
N LEU A 518 -14.61 16.87 -15.79
CA LEU A 518 -16.03 17.25 -15.81
C LEU A 518 -16.83 16.66 -14.64
N ASP A 519 -16.29 15.65 -13.93
CA ASP A 519 -16.95 15.06 -12.77
C ASP A 519 -17.17 16.09 -11.65
N TYR A 520 -18.44 16.39 -11.38
CA TYR A 520 -18.84 17.42 -10.42
C TYR A 520 -18.25 17.18 -9.03
N ARG A 521 -18.23 15.92 -8.57
CA ARG A 521 -17.70 15.57 -7.25
C ARG A 521 -16.20 15.81 -7.16
N ARG A 522 -15.42 15.46 -8.17
CA ARG A 522 -13.98 15.74 -8.20
C ARG A 522 -13.71 17.23 -8.20
N ARG A 523 -14.46 18.01 -8.99
CA ARG A 523 -14.35 19.48 -9.02
C ARG A 523 -14.67 20.10 -7.67
N SER A 524 -15.77 19.72 -7.03
CA SER A 524 -16.15 20.27 -5.73
C SER A 524 -15.13 19.98 -4.64
N LEU A 525 -14.45 18.83 -4.72
CA LEU A 525 -13.37 18.45 -3.80
C LEU A 525 -12.04 19.13 -4.08
N ALA A 526 -11.84 19.71 -5.27
CA ALA A 526 -10.63 20.48 -5.63
C ALA A 526 -10.72 21.96 -5.24
N VAL A 527 -11.89 22.46 -4.83
CA VAL A 527 -12.09 23.87 -4.48
C VAL A 527 -11.13 24.27 -3.34
N ASN A 528 -10.37 25.34 -3.58
CA ASN A 528 -9.57 25.95 -2.52
C ASN A 528 -10.47 26.87 -1.69
N TRP A 529 -10.61 26.56 -0.40
CA TRP A 529 -11.40 27.35 0.54
C TRP A 529 -10.57 28.42 1.27
N GLY A 530 -9.29 28.61 0.90
CA GLY A 530 -8.40 29.61 1.50
C GLY A 530 -8.15 29.31 2.98
N ASP A 531 -8.18 30.35 3.81
CA ASP A 531 -7.88 30.29 5.25
C ASP A 531 -9.11 29.93 6.11
N ARG A 532 -10.20 29.47 5.49
CA ARG A 532 -11.37 29.01 6.24
C ARG A 532 -10.98 27.86 7.19
N PRO A 533 -11.53 27.80 8.41
CA PRO A 533 -11.31 26.68 9.32
C PRO A 533 -11.55 25.34 8.60
N PHE A 534 -10.65 24.38 8.80
CA PHE A 534 -10.67 23.05 8.19
C PHE A 534 -10.44 23.00 6.66
N SER A 535 -9.99 24.10 6.04
CA SER A 535 -9.44 24.06 4.67
C SER A 535 -8.20 23.17 4.64
N ASN A 536 -8.14 22.25 3.67
CA ASN A 536 -7.01 21.34 3.46
C ASN A 536 -6.52 21.38 2.00
N GLY A 537 -6.84 22.46 1.28
CA GLY A 537 -6.29 22.74 -0.04
C GLY A 537 -4.79 23.09 0.06
N ILE A 538 -4.10 23.10 -1.09
CA ILE A 538 -2.65 23.28 -1.17
C ILE A 538 -2.15 24.49 -0.38
N SER A 539 -2.88 25.61 -0.38
CA SER A 539 -2.49 26.83 0.34
C SER A 539 -2.45 26.69 1.87
N ALA A 540 -3.15 25.70 2.44
CA ALA A 540 -3.17 25.43 3.88
C ALA A 540 -2.06 24.46 4.34
N TRP A 541 -1.32 23.85 3.41
CA TRP A 541 -0.23 22.94 3.75
C TRP A 541 1.06 23.72 4.05
N LYS A 542 1.69 23.42 5.18
CA LYS A 542 2.99 23.99 5.55
C LYS A 542 4.10 23.57 4.58
N ASP A 543 4.08 22.29 4.19
CA ASP A 543 5.13 21.62 3.43
C ASP A 543 4.54 20.45 2.61
N PHE A 544 5.41 19.66 1.99
CA PHE A 544 5.06 18.47 1.20
C PHE A 544 4.58 17.26 2.04
N GLY A 545 4.19 17.47 3.30
CA GLY A 545 3.65 16.48 4.23
C GLY A 545 2.58 15.54 3.65
N TRP A 546 1.84 16.00 2.64
CA TRP A 546 0.81 15.24 1.94
C TRP A 546 1.35 14.12 1.05
N VAL A 547 2.59 14.20 0.56
CA VAL A 547 3.22 13.20 -0.32
C VAL A 547 3.25 11.84 0.37
N ASN A 548 3.74 11.78 1.62
CA ASN A 548 3.78 10.55 2.40
C ASN A 548 2.38 10.04 2.78
N ARG A 549 1.44 10.94 3.04
CA ARG A 549 0.06 10.55 3.40
C ARG A 549 -0.62 9.85 2.23
N LYS A 550 -0.28 10.22 0.99
CA LYS A 550 -0.86 9.64 -0.21
C LYS A 550 -0.63 8.14 -0.34
N GLU A 551 0.55 7.66 0.08
CA GLU A 551 0.90 6.24 0.02
C GLU A 551 -0.01 5.36 0.88
N THR A 552 -0.77 5.92 1.83
CA THR A 552 -1.68 5.17 2.72
C THR A 552 -3.15 5.54 2.52
N TRP A 553 -3.45 6.29 1.45
CA TRP A 553 -4.69 7.03 1.34
C TRP A 553 -5.94 6.14 1.24
N TYR A 554 -5.89 5.05 0.46
CA TYR A 554 -6.98 4.06 0.42
C TYR A 554 -6.98 3.18 1.66
N ALA A 555 -5.80 2.76 2.13
CA ALA A 555 -5.66 1.97 3.35
C ALA A 555 -6.21 2.68 4.60
N ARG A 556 -6.22 4.01 4.63
CA ARG A 556 -6.74 4.83 5.76
C ARG A 556 -8.09 5.49 5.49
N ASN A 557 -8.79 5.13 4.42
CA ASN A 557 -10.04 5.78 3.99
C ASN A 557 -9.92 7.30 3.75
N GLY A 558 -8.70 7.84 3.59
CA GLY A 558 -8.50 9.28 3.38
C GLY A 558 -9.14 9.78 2.08
N ALA A 559 -9.21 8.94 1.05
CA ALA A 559 -9.83 9.29 -0.24
C ALA A 559 -11.33 9.56 -0.17
N PHE A 560 -11.96 9.23 0.96
CA PHE A 560 -13.40 9.41 1.17
C PHE A 560 -13.72 10.49 2.19
N ARG A 561 -12.72 11.21 2.71
CA ARG A 561 -12.86 12.29 3.68
C ARG A 561 -12.76 13.65 2.99
N THR A 562 -13.67 14.55 3.36
CA THR A 562 -13.76 15.92 2.82
C THR A 562 -13.19 16.98 3.75
N SER A 563 -12.88 16.62 5.00
CA SER A 563 -12.30 17.53 6.01
C SER A 563 -11.30 16.81 6.94
N GLY A 564 -10.47 17.59 7.65
CA GLY A 564 -9.44 17.13 8.58
C GLY A 564 -8.09 16.77 7.93
N PRO A 565 -7.06 16.40 8.73
CA PRO A 565 -5.68 16.21 8.26
C PRO A 565 -5.51 15.06 7.25
N TRP A 566 -6.53 14.22 7.06
CA TRP A 566 -6.54 13.11 6.10
C TRP A 566 -7.42 13.37 4.88
N SER A 567 -7.93 14.59 4.71
CA SER A 567 -8.78 14.96 3.58
C SER A 567 -8.01 14.96 2.26
N GLY A 568 -8.75 14.71 1.18
CA GLY A 568 -8.20 14.55 -0.15
C GLY A 568 -8.00 15.85 -0.95
N THR A 569 -8.38 17.03 -0.44
CA THR A 569 -8.51 18.25 -1.27
C THR A 569 -7.25 18.59 -2.05
N VAL A 570 -6.08 18.59 -1.40
CA VAL A 570 -4.79 18.81 -2.09
C VAL A 570 -4.56 17.81 -3.23
N TRP A 571 -4.91 16.54 -3.06
CA TRP A 571 -4.84 15.57 -4.15
C TRP A 571 -5.83 15.88 -5.27
N TYR A 572 -7.09 16.21 -4.95
CA TYR A 572 -8.08 16.55 -5.97
C TYR A 572 -7.63 17.75 -6.80
N GLN A 573 -6.90 18.70 -6.20
CA GLN A 573 -6.29 19.82 -6.88
C GLN A 573 -5.19 19.38 -7.87
N TRP A 574 -4.23 18.57 -7.42
CA TRP A 574 -3.20 18.01 -8.29
C TRP A 574 -3.79 17.13 -9.41
N GLN A 575 -4.79 16.31 -9.09
CA GLN A 575 -5.44 15.41 -10.03
C GLN A 575 -6.25 16.20 -11.07
N LEU A 576 -6.95 17.27 -10.66
CA LEU A 576 -7.68 18.14 -11.57
C LEU A 576 -6.74 18.80 -12.58
N VAL A 577 -5.60 19.33 -12.12
CA VAL A 577 -4.60 19.96 -13.01
C VAL A 577 -3.99 18.94 -13.95
N TYR A 578 -3.59 17.77 -13.44
CA TYR A 578 -3.03 16.70 -14.27
C TYR A 578 -4.03 16.19 -15.31
N ASP A 579 -5.26 15.86 -14.91
CA ASP A 579 -6.29 15.35 -15.83
C ASP A 579 -6.65 16.40 -16.89
N LYS A 580 -6.71 17.69 -16.54
CA LYS A 580 -6.92 18.77 -17.51
C LYS A 580 -5.79 18.84 -18.54
N LYS A 581 -4.53 18.80 -18.08
CA LYS A 581 -3.39 18.83 -18.99
C LYS A 581 -3.35 17.60 -19.89
N LEU A 582 -3.59 16.41 -19.36
CA LEU A 582 -3.68 15.17 -20.13
C LEU A 582 -4.82 15.24 -21.17
N ALA A 583 -6.03 15.63 -20.78
CA ALA A 583 -7.16 15.79 -21.70
C ALA A 583 -6.82 16.72 -22.88
N LEU A 584 -6.17 17.85 -22.59
CA LEU A 584 -5.73 18.83 -23.58
C LEU A 584 -4.51 18.38 -24.41
N GLY A 585 -3.92 17.22 -24.12
CA GLY A 585 -2.74 16.72 -24.80
C GLY A 585 -1.43 17.43 -24.41
N LYS A 586 -1.42 18.09 -23.25
CA LYS A 586 -0.25 18.81 -22.69
C LYS A 586 0.66 17.93 -21.83
N ILE A 587 0.25 16.69 -21.55
CA ILE A 587 1.10 15.62 -21.02
C ILE A 587 1.20 14.62 -22.15
N ASP A 588 2.40 14.33 -22.63
CA ASP A 588 2.60 13.42 -23.76
C ASP A 588 2.23 11.96 -23.42
N ALA A 589 2.14 11.13 -24.46
CA ALA A 589 1.70 9.75 -24.36
C ALA A 589 2.61 8.88 -23.48
N ASP A 590 3.93 9.08 -23.55
CA ASP A 590 4.92 8.31 -22.79
C ASP A 590 4.86 8.74 -21.30
N ALA A 591 4.79 10.05 -21.02
CA ALA A 591 4.62 10.56 -19.65
C ALA A 591 3.29 10.13 -19.00
N ALA A 592 2.23 9.97 -19.80
CA ALA A 592 0.95 9.46 -19.32
C ALA A 592 0.98 7.94 -19.06
N ALA A 593 1.81 7.20 -19.79
CA ALA A 593 2.01 5.76 -19.65
C ALA A 593 3.03 5.46 -18.53
N ARG A 594 2.56 5.43 -17.28
CA ARG A 594 3.43 5.37 -16.08
C ARG A 594 4.01 3.98 -15.76
N GLY A 595 3.98 3.04 -16.71
CA GLY A 595 4.38 1.65 -16.49
C GLY A 595 3.52 0.93 -15.45
N GLY A 596 3.83 -0.35 -15.22
CA GLY A 596 3.11 -1.21 -14.29
C GLY A 596 3.08 -0.65 -12.87
N ARG A 597 2.04 -1.05 -12.11
CA ARG A 597 1.97 -0.84 -10.67
C ARG A 597 3.11 -1.52 -9.92
N GLY A 598 3.76 -2.49 -10.57
CA GLY A 598 4.91 -3.21 -10.08
C GLY A 598 4.65 -3.83 -8.72
N LEU A 599 5.63 -3.67 -7.83
CA LEU A 599 5.58 -4.19 -6.47
C LEU A 599 4.79 -3.27 -5.53
N ALA A 600 3.60 -2.82 -5.95
CA ALA A 600 2.69 -2.10 -5.08
C ALA A 600 2.43 -2.91 -3.80
N ASN A 601 2.62 -2.28 -2.65
CA ASN A 601 2.32 -2.86 -1.34
C ASN A 601 0.90 -2.48 -0.89
N ALA A 602 0.45 -3.05 0.22
CA ALA A 602 -0.92 -2.93 0.70
C ALA A 602 -1.39 -1.50 1.00
N SER A 603 -0.47 -0.58 1.26
CA SER A 603 -0.80 0.83 1.46
C SER A 603 -1.09 1.55 0.14
N ASN A 604 -0.46 1.13 -0.97
CA ASN A 604 -0.33 1.91 -2.19
C ASN A 604 -1.07 1.30 -3.42
N HIS A 605 -2.25 0.73 -3.22
CA HIS A 605 -3.12 0.29 -4.33
C HIS A 605 -3.95 1.45 -4.88
N LEU A 606 -3.32 2.55 -5.26
CA LEU A 606 -4.01 3.69 -5.87
C LEU A 606 -4.50 3.32 -7.28
N ASP A 607 -5.35 4.12 -7.91
CA ASP A 607 -5.69 3.91 -9.33
C ASP A 607 -4.45 4.13 -10.22
N SER A 608 -4.36 3.46 -11.38
CA SER A 608 -3.18 3.60 -12.26
C SER A 608 -3.07 5.01 -12.87
N TRP A 609 -4.20 5.71 -12.99
CA TRP A 609 -4.28 7.10 -13.44
C TRP A 609 -4.06 8.13 -12.31
N ASP A 610 -3.78 7.68 -11.09
CA ASP A 610 -3.55 8.58 -9.96
C ASP A 610 -2.26 9.41 -10.15
N VAL A 611 -2.41 10.73 -10.09
CA VAL A 611 -1.32 11.68 -10.31
C VAL A 611 -0.17 11.53 -9.32
N LEU A 612 -0.43 11.04 -8.11
CA LEU A 612 0.58 10.76 -7.09
C LEU A 612 0.61 9.26 -6.76
N GLY A 613 0.39 8.41 -7.78
CA GLY A 613 0.42 6.95 -7.70
C GLY A 613 1.73 6.38 -7.13
N ALA A 614 2.05 5.13 -7.46
CA ALA A 614 3.30 4.51 -7.00
C ALA A 614 4.56 5.12 -7.65
N TRP A 615 4.91 6.34 -7.26
CA TRP A 615 5.98 7.16 -7.83
C TRP A 615 7.35 6.46 -7.84
N ARG A 616 7.59 5.56 -6.89
CA ARG A 616 8.79 4.73 -6.83
C ARG A 616 8.95 3.86 -8.07
N MET A 617 7.88 3.23 -8.53
CA MET A 617 7.90 2.41 -9.75
C MET A 617 8.07 3.31 -10.98
N ALA A 618 7.52 4.53 -10.96
CA ALA A 618 7.74 5.51 -12.02
C ALA A 618 9.15 6.13 -12.05
N CYS A 619 10.08 5.72 -11.17
CA CYS A 619 11.48 6.13 -11.27
C CYS A 619 12.22 5.40 -12.40
N HIS A 620 11.70 4.25 -12.83
CA HIS A 620 12.12 3.52 -14.02
C HIS A 620 10.96 2.63 -14.46
N GLU A 621 10.21 3.07 -15.46
CA GLU A 621 8.97 2.43 -15.89
C GLU A 621 9.22 1.07 -16.55
N ILE A 622 8.51 0.05 -16.04
CA ILE A 622 8.53 -1.31 -16.58
C ILE A 622 7.10 -1.79 -16.71
N GLU A 623 6.78 -2.47 -17.81
CA GLU A 623 5.45 -3.06 -17.98
C GLU A 623 5.23 -4.22 -16.99
N ASN A 624 6.20 -5.12 -16.85
CA ASN A 624 6.14 -6.25 -15.93
C ASN A 624 7.39 -6.32 -15.03
N TYR A 625 7.26 -5.83 -13.79
CA TYR A 625 8.33 -5.89 -12.79
C TYR A 625 8.63 -7.30 -12.30
N PHE A 626 7.73 -8.26 -12.49
CA PHE A 626 7.87 -9.63 -12.02
C PHE A 626 8.60 -10.53 -13.02
N ASP A 627 8.98 -10.01 -14.18
CA ASP A 627 9.86 -10.70 -15.11
C ASP A 627 11.31 -10.66 -14.61
N VAL A 628 11.58 -11.47 -13.59
CA VAL A 628 12.87 -11.60 -12.93
C VAL A 628 13.25 -13.08 -12.75
N PRO A 629 14.51 -13.46 -12.98
CA PRO A 629 14.95 -14.85 -12.91
C PRO A 629 15.25 -15.23 -11.46
N ILE A 630 14.21 -15.38 -10.64
CA ILE A 630 14.35 -15.97 -9.29
C ILE A 630 14.36 -17.50 -9.41
N GLU A 631 15.03 -18.15 -8.45
CA GLU A 631 15.03 -19.60 -8.34
C GLU A 631 13.60 -20.12 -8.16
N LYS A 632 13.19 -21.04 -9.05
CA LYS A 632 11.88 -21.70 -8.97
C LYS A 632 11.96 -22.80 -7.93
N ASN A 633 11.43 -22.54 -6.75
CA ASN A 633 11.23 -23.61 -5.77
C ASN A 633 10.16 -24.55 -6.29
N ARG A 634 10.54 -25.78 -6.66
CA ARG A 634 9.56 -26.82 -6.98
C ARG A 634 8.76 -27.15 -5.71
N PRO A 635 7.46 -27.49 -5.83
CA PRO A 635 6.74 -28.07 -4.71
C PRO A 635 7.54 -29.28 -4.21
N ILE A 636 7.73 -29.37 -2.89
CA ILE A 636 8.10 -30.65 -2.29
C ILE A 636 6.84 -31.52 -2.48
N GLU A 637 6.98 -32.60 -3.25
CA GLU A 637 5.91 -33.57 -3.51
C GLU A 637 5.31 -34.15 -2.23
#